data_AF-A0A961JPM5-F1
#
_entry.id   AF-A0A961JPM5-F1
#
_cell.length_a   1.000
_cell.length_b   1.000
_cell.length_c   1.000
_cell.angle_alpha   90.00
_cell.angle_beta   90.00
_cell.angle_gamma   90.00
#
_symmetry.space_group_name_H-M   'P 1'
#
loop_
_entity.id
_entity.type
_entity.pdbx_description
1 polymer ?
#
loop_
_entity_poly.entity_id
_entity_poly.type
_entity_poly.pdbx_seq_one_letter_code
_entity_poly.pdbx_strand_id
1 'polypeptide(L)'
;MTTNAYSPAPLYTISGIGPYDVPHDYVSSDELVVAVVVDEIAVTLAPADYTVVPTGPATSGTVFLAVGVASAHDGKTLTITRTTDVDQGWVSIGSTATGLETQLDQMARAIQEVQLDGDRSLRVLQATVAPYAPQHGRVPYWDDTLASFANGLNYAELVAGITAANEANSKADIAFNALSGGKWRADAAALIADTDLTYTPDQDGSVVTGTNVITQAEGFGFTVADAGASDHNLVTAGGVKLYVLPTSDGTYSVRAFGAVGDGVTDDTAAIQAAIDHCNANAATLQAPGGPYLVTTINVTCPLVGSINNRFSAGDTTFTSAVGAGEWAVVIDDLRGSIEQVTVRNTGAGNGIWAKRPSVKTALKDVSTSTTYTLVTGSGSIGVKYGTDTDPGAQAITATLQNVSARGYDICHFMSYYSNANTYQELYALHTNAGAAPASHGFKIDSRGNVFTGLQCESNFNISLEMTSLSYSNTLSQFWTEGTGIQEVIIGGSQNIVLNSIGSVGFINGSIPMSVKPGNLMIRPHPSELTLADFRRSSENLIRNASFRHGIGGLNWNIIGVGAPALGAVQVNGFNPVVLANPAGGTVYMDHVMSYIDLDLYPWLRGKHLTWAAFGKAESGVNMTIRAIVRNAGGSNMQYATSSPFSQTEFDVQKCVAAVPEDPADARYIVFRVWATGVPTGGAGKAGEIACPMVFLGEDLATMAPRPLTDGANTLYGTQTVQGGGWDQAHLVLGSNHLWIDATGKLRIKASAPTSDTDGTVVGAQS
;
A
#
# COMPACT_ATOMS: atom_id res chain seq x y z
N MET A 1 4.62 64.00 -87.64
CA MET A 1 3.93 62.77 -87.21
C MET A 1 3.14 62.23 -88.37
N THR A 2 3.42 60.99 -88.76
CA THR A 2 2.80 60.27 -89.88
C THR A 2 2.06 59.00 -89.43
N THR A 3 2.14 58.62 -88.15
CA THR A 3 1.38 57.49 -87.60
C THR A 3 -0.11 57.82 -87.47
N ASN A 4 -0.97 56.85 -87.82
CA ASN A 4 -2.42 56.99 -87.71
C ASN A 4 -2.89 56.82 -86.25
N ALA A 5 -4.14 57.14 -85.97
CA ALA A 5 -4.74 56.82 -84.67
C ALA A 5 -4.80 55.29 -84.49
N TYR A 6 -4.37 54.80 -83.33
CA TYR A 6 -4.40 53.37 -83.01
C TYR A 6 -5.83 52.84 -83.06
N SER A 7 -6.08 51.93 -84.01
CA SER A 7 -7.31 51.14 -84.10
C SER A 7 -6.99 49.71 -83.65
N PRO A 8 -7.45 49.28 -82.46
CA PRO A 8 -7.19 47.94 -81.96
C PRO A 8 -7.71 46.87 -82.92
N ALA A 9 -7.02 45.74 -82.98
CA ALA A 9 -7.57 44.58 -83.69
C ALA A 9 -8.87 44.11 -83.01
N PRO A 10 -9.88 43.65 -83.76
CA PRO A 10 -11.07 43.07 -83.17
C PRO A 10 -10.72 41.78 -82.40
N LEU A 11 -11.62 41.35 -81.51
CA LEU A 11 -11.51 40.05 -80.89
C LEU A 11 -11.78 38.98 -81.94
N TYR A 12 -10.82 38.08 -82.16
CA TYR A 12 -10.98 36.97 -83.07
C TYR A 12 -11.43 35.73 -82.30
N THR A 13 -12.22 34.86 -82.93
CA THR A 13 -12.41 33.49 -82.44
C THR A 13 -11.42 32.60 -83.18
N ILE A 14 -10.64 31.82 -82.44
CA ILE A 14 -9.66 30.91 -83.04
C ILE A 14 -10.41 29.83 -83.80
N SER A 15 -10.16 29.76 -85.10
CA SER A 15 -10.74 28.76 -86.01
C SER A 15 -9.66 28.39 -87.02
N GLY A 16 -8.77 27.49 -86.61
CA GLY A 16 -7.57 27.12 -87.38
C GLY A 16 -6.44 28.13 -87.27
N ILE A 17 -5.45 28.01 -88.15
CA ILE A 17 -4.17 28.73 -88.05
C ILE A 17 -4.23 30.22 -88.43
N GLY A 18 -5.37 30.74 -88.87
CA GLY A 18 -5.51 32.10 -89.43
C GLY A 18 -5.86 32.08 -90.91
N PRO A 19 -5.93 33.24 -91.59
CA PRO A 19 -5.36 34.53 -91.20
C PRO A 19 -6.14 35.30 -90.12
N TYR A 20 -5.42 35.95 -89.20
CA TYR A 20 -5.97 36.94 -88.25
C TYR A 20 -5.36 38.31 -88.52
N ASP A 21 -6.19 39.28 -88.90
CA ASP A 21 -5.71 40.57 -89.41
C ASP A 21 -5.21 41.51 -88.30
N VAL A 22 -4.21 42.31 -88.63
CA VAL A 22 -3.65 43.36 -87.78
C VAL A 22 -3.89 44.70 -88.49
N PRO A 23 -4.97 45.43 -88.14
CA PRO A 23 -5.43 46.60 -88.89
C PRO A 23 -4.70 47.89 -88.52
N HIS A 24 -3.59 47.80 -87.79
CA HIS A 24 -2.80 48.95 -87.32
C HIS A 24 -1.33 48.80 -87.71
N ASP A 25 -0.63 49.93 -87.71
CA ASP A 25 0.78 50.00 -88.03
C ASP A 25 1.67 49.40 -86.93
N TYR A 26 2.80 48.80 -87.30
CA TYR A 26 3.83 48.32 -86.38
C TYR A 26 5.20 48.40 -87.04
N VAL A 27 6.27 48.54 -86.26
CA VAL A 27 7.65 48.69 -86.74
C VAL A 27 8.36 47.34 -86.85
N SER A 28 8.06 46.43 -85.94
CA SER A 28 8.55 45.05 -85.93
C SER A 28 7.42 44.11 -85.50
N SER A 29 7.46 42.86 -85.96
CA SER A 29 6.55 41.81 -85.46
C SER A 29 6.67 41.59 -83.95
N ASP A 30 7.80 41.95 -83.35
CA ASP A 30 8.04 41.82 -81.90
C ASP A 30 7.20 42.80 -81.06
N GLU A 31 6.69 43.89 -81.67
CA GLU A 31 5.77 44.82 -81.00
C GLU A 31 4.36 44.24 -80.87
N LEU A 32 4.04 43.16 -81.57
CA LEU A 32 2.70 42.56 -81.52
C LEU A 32 2.61 41.52 -80.39
N VAL A 33 1.71 41.78 -79.45
CA VAL A 33 1.35 40.86 -78.38
C VAL A 33 0.11 40.08 -78.79
N VAL A 34 0.28 38.78 -79.00
CA VAL A 34 -0.80 37.85 -79.37
C VAL A 34 -1.15 37.01 -78.15
N ALA A 35 -2.40 37.06 -77.69
CA ALA A 35 -2.84 36.38 -76.47
C ALA A 35 -4.17 35.67 -76.65
N VAL A 36 -4.33 34.53 -75.96
CA VAL A 36 -5.57 33.74 -75.93
C VAL A 36 -6.26 33.91 -74.58
N VAL A 37 -7.58 34.09 -74.58
CA VAL A 37 -8.36 34.16 -73.34
C VAL A 37 -8.77 32.74 -72.91
N VAL A 38 -8.24 32.31 -71.75
CA VAL A 38 -8.55 31.01 -71.12
C VAL A 38 -9.02 31.29 -69.69
N ASP A 39 -10.17 30.73 -69.31
CA ASP A 39 -10.79 30.90 -67.99
C ASP A 39 -10.87 32.38 -67.55
N GLU A 40 -11.29 33.24 -68.48
CA GLU A 40 -11.46 34.69 -68.30
C GLU A 40 -10.16 35.49 -68.08
N ILE A 41 -8.99 34.85 -68.27
CA ILE A 41 -7.67 35.48 -68.19
C ILE A 41 -6.99 35.46 -69.56
N ALA A 42 -6.44 36.61 -69.99
CA ALA A 42 -5.64 36.69 -71.21
C ALA A 42 -4.23 36.14 -70.98
N VAL A 43 -3.86 35.10 -71.73
CA VAL A 43 -2.54 34.45 -71.68
C VAL A 43 -1.78 34.74 -72.96
N THR A 44 -0.67 35.48 -72.85
CA THR A 44 0.20 35.82 -73.99
C THR A 44 0.89 34.59 -74.56
N LEU A 45 0.81 34.41 -75.87
CA LEU A 45 1.48 33.34 -76.61
C LEU A 45 2.97 33.66 -76.79
N ALA A 46 3.81 32.64 -76.83
CA ALA A 46 5.23 32.85 -77.09
C ALA A 46 5.45 33.23 -78.58
N PRO A 47 6.49 34.01 -78.92
CA PRO A 47 6.77 34.37 -80.32
C PRO A 47 6.97 33.18 -81.27
N ALA A 48 7.31 31.99 -80.75
CA ALA A 48 7.41 30.75 -81.54
C ALA A 48 6.04 30.13 -81.90
N ASP A 49 4.97 30.55 -81.23
CA ASP A 49 3.62 30.01 -81.36
C ASP A 49 2.81 30.68 -82.46
N TYR A 50 3.36 31.71 -83.10
CA TYR A 50 2.74 32.42 -84.21
C TYR A 50 3.78 33.00 -85.17
N THR A 51 3.33 33.38 -86.36
CA THR A 51 4.13 34.08 -87.36
C THR A 51 3.37 35.32 -87.82
N VAL A 52 4.10 36.39 -88.14
CA VAL A 52 3.53 37.67 -88.59
C VAL A 52 4.02 37.98 -89.99
N VAL A 53 3.11 38.40 -90.88
CA VAL A 53 3.44 38.78 -92.25
C VAL A 53 2.83 40.17 -92.56
N PRO A 54 3.64 41.17 -92.97
CA PRO A 54 5.11 41.18 -93.02
C PRO A 54 5.77 41.29 -91.63
N THR A 55 7.04 40.91 -91.50
CA THR A 55 7.77 40.92 -90.21
C THR A 55 8.36 42.28 -89.82
N GLY A 56 8.44 43.23 -90.76
CA GLY A 56 9.03 44.56 -90.56
C GLY A 56 7.98 45.69 -90.64
N PRO A 57 8.42 46.95 -90.78
CA PRO A 57 7.55 48.10 -90.69
C PRO A 57 6.39 48.02 -91.69
N ALA A 58 5.17 48.03 -91.18
CA ALA A 58 3.97 47.83 -91.97
C ALA A 58 2.83 48.70 -91.45
N THR A 59 1.95 49.15 -92.35
CA THR A 59 0.71 49.87 -91.97
C THR A 59 -0.43 48.92 -91.61
N SER A 60 -0.25 47.62 -91.86
CA SER A 60 -1.15 46.51 -91.52
C SER A 60 -0.40 45.18 -91.68
N GLY A 61 -0.85 44.13 -91.02
CA GLY A 61 -0.26 42.79 -91.14
C GLY A 61 -1.27 41.68 -90.88
N THR A 62 -0.77 40.45 -90.84
CA THR A 62 -1.56 39.25 -90.55
C THR A 62 -0.78 38.30 -89.66
N VAL A 63 -1.43 37.78 -88.63
CA VAL A 63 -0.91 36.75 -87.72
C VAL A 63 -1.42 35.37 -88.15
N PHE A 64 -0.52 34.40 -88.19
CA PHE A 64 -0.84 32.97 -88.34
C PHE A 64 -0.33 32.19 -87.13
N LEU A 65 -1.21 31.45 -86.46
CA LEU A 65 -0.88 30.61 -85.30
C LEU A 65 -0.19 29.32 -85.73
N ALA A 66 0.69 28.79 -84.89
CA ALA A 66 1.24 27.45 -85.04
C ALA A 66 0.12 26.40 -84.93
N VAL A 67 0.21 25.32 -85.71
CA VAL A 67 -0.84 24.29 -85.83
C VAL A 67 -1.26 23.72 -84.47
N GLY A 68 -0.30 23.47 -83.57
CA GLY A 68 -0.58 22.94 -82.23
C GLY A 68 -1.36 23.92 -81.34
N VAL A 69 -1.05 25.21 -81.43
CA VAL A 69 -1.67 26.28 -80.64
C VAL A 69 -3.08 26.57 -81.14
N ALA A 70 -3.25 26.65 -82.46
CA ALA A 70 -4.56 26.79 -83.08
C ALA A 70 -5.51 25.64 -82.70
N SER A 71 -5.00 24.40 -82.68
CA SER A 71 -5.80 23.23 -82.28
C SER A 71 -6.11 23.21 -80.77
N ALA A 72 -5.17 23.60 -79.92
CA ALA A 72 -5.35 23.56 -78.47
C ALA A 72 -6.35 24.61 -77.96
N HIS A 73 -6.50 25.71 -78.71
CA HIS A 73 -7.34 26.84 -78.33
C HIS A 73 -8.50 27.09 -79.30
N ASP A 74 -8.91 26.08 -80.08
CA ASP A 74 -10.02 26.19 -81.03
C ASP A 74 -11.30 26.65 -80.31
N GLY A 75 -11.99 27.64 -80.90
CA GLY A 75 -13.16 28.29 -80.31
C GLY A 75 -12.89 29.28 -79.17
N LYS A 76 -11.64 29.46 -78.72
CA LYS A 76 -11.27 30.48 -77.72
C LYS A 76 -11.07 31.85 -78.37
N THR A 77 -11.13 32.91 -77.57
CA THR A 77 -10.92 34.28 -78.04
C THR A 77 -9.44 34.59 -78.17
N LEU A 78 -9.01 35.03 -79.35
CA LEU A 78 -7.69 35.55 -79.64
C LEU A 78 -7.73 37.09 -79.62
N THR A 79 -6.73 37.66 -78.98
CA THR A 79 -6.51 39.10 -78.90
C THR A 79 -5.15 39.42 -79.49
N ILE A 80 -5.08 40.49 -80.28
CA ILE A 80 -3.84 40.98 -80.89
C ILE A 80 -3.73 42.47 -80.55
N THR A 81 -2.70 42.82 -79.80
CA THR A 81 -2.42 44.18 -79.36
C THR A 81 -1.01 44.58 -79.75
N ARG A 82 -0.73 45.88 -79.74
CA ARG A 82 0.59 46.45 -80.00
C ARG A 82 1.17 46.99 -78.70
N THR A 83 2.45 46.74 -78.48
CA THR A 83 3.25 47.31 -77.41
C THR A 83 4.53 47.88 -78.04
N THR A 84 4.52 49.18 -78.24
CA THR A 84 5.63 49.91 -78.84
C THR A 84 6.69 50.17 -77.79
N ASP A 85 7.91 49.65 -77.99
CA ASP A 85 9.04 49.96 -77.13
C ASP A 85 9.41 51.45 -77.24
N VAL A 86 9.62 52.11 -76.09
CA VAL A 86 10.05 53.51 -76.05
C VAL A 86 11.56 53.55 -75.89
N ASP A 87 12.29 53.70 -77.00
CA ASP A 87 13.75 53.88 -76.97
C ASP A 87 14.16 55.33 -77.35
N GLN A 88 15.07 55.92 -76.58
CA GLN A 88 15.65 57.24 -76.87
C GLN A 88 16.97 57.08 -77.64
N GLY A 89 16.88 56.65 -78.89
CA GLY A 89 18.04 56.49 -79.79
C GLY A 89 18.63 57.80 -80.35
N TRP A 90 18.64 58.91 -79.61
CA TRP A 90 19.19 60.18 -80.11
C TRP A 90 20.73 60.16 -80.13
N VAL A 91 21.31 59.87 -81.30
CA VAL A 91 22.75 59.84 -81.51
C VAL A 91 23.17 61.00 -82.42
N SER A 92 23.53 62.14 -81.82
CA SER A 92 24.23 63.30 -82.42
C SER A 92 23.41 64.32 -83.25
N ILE A 93 23.92 65.56 -83.24
CA ILE A 93 23.42 66.82 -83.84
C ILE A 93 23.45 66.82 -85.39
N GLY A 94 23.87 65.72 -86.03
CA GLY A 94 23.90 65.54 -87.49
C GLY A 94 22.75 64.71 -88.08
N SER A 95 21.74 64.36 -87.29
CA SER A 95 20.59 63.54 -87.70
C SER A 95 19.62 64.32 -88.59
N THR A 96 19.13 63.70 -89.67
CA THR A 96 18.19 64.32 -90.63
C THR A 96 16.79 64.48 -90.02
N ALA A 97 15.99 65.44 -90.51
CA ALA A 97 14.61 65.68 -90.04
C ALA A 97 13.75 64.40 -89.99
N THR A 98 14.02 63.44 -90.88
CA THR A 98 13.39 62.12 -90.95
C THR A 98 13.62 61.26 -89.70
N GLY A 99 14.78 61.35 -89.05
CA GLY A 99 15.05 60.61 -87.82
C GLY A 99 14.23 61.10 -86.63
N LEU A 100 14.02 62.42 -86.54
CA LEU A 100 13.18 63.04 -85.50
C LEU A 100 11.69 62.71 -85.72
N GLU A 101 11.24 62.67 -86.98
CA GLU A 101 9.86 62.29 -87.31
C GLU A 101 9.53 60.84 -86.91
N THR A 102 10.44 59.90 -87.19
CA THR A 102 10.28 58.49 -86.77
C THR A 102 10.20 58.34 -85.25
N GLN A 103 11.02 59.09 -84.51
CA GLN A 103 11.01 59.07 -83.04
C GLN A 103 9.72 59.65 -82.46
N LEU A 104 9.22 60.76 -83.03
CA LEU A 104 7.94 61.34 -82.61
C LEU A 104 6.76 60.40 -82.90
N ASP A 105 6.80 59.66 -84.00
CA ASP A 105 5.78 58.65 -84.31
C ASP A 105 5.82 57.45 -83.36
N GLN A 106 7.01 57.01 -82.94
CA GLN A 106 7.16 55.95 -81.93
C GLN A 106 6.60 56.37 -80.57
N MET A 107 6.87 57.61 -80.13
CA MET A 107 6.30 58.15 -78.89
C MET A 107 4.77 58.31 -78.98
N ALA A 108 4.24 58.74 -80.13
CA ALA A 108 2.81 58.87 -80.33
C ALA A 108 2.09 57.51 -80.26
N ARG A 109 2.66 56.45 -80.84
CA ARG A 109 2.11 55.08 -80.74
C ARG A 109 2.08 54.58 -79.30
N ALA A 110 3.17 54.73 -78.55
CA ALA A 110 3.24 54.31 -77.15
C ALA A 110 2.22 55.05 -76.26
N ILE A 111 1.98 56.35 -76.49
CA ILE A 111 0.96 57.11 -75.75
C ILE A 111 -0.45 56.59 -76.04
N GLN A 112 -0.76 56.29 -77.30
CA GLN A 112 -2.07 55.76 -77.68
C GLN A 112 -2.35 54.40 -77.02
N GLU A 113 -1.32 53.56 -76.86
CA GLU A 113 -1.43 52.25 -76.19
C GLU A 113 -1.67 52.40 -74.69
N VAL A 114 -0.92 53.25 -74.00
CA VAL A 114 -1.09 53.51 -72.55
C VAL A 114 -2.49 54.03 -72.24
N GLN A 115 -3.05 54.89 -73.09
CA GLN A 115 -4.42 55.39 -72.91
C GLN A 115 -5.45 54.24 -73.01
N LEU A 116 -5.28 53.32 -73.96
CA LEU A 116 -6.19 52.19 -74.13
C LEU A 116 -6.08 51.18 -72.98
N ASP A 117 -4.87 50.89 -72.50
CA ASP A 117 -4.66 50.00 -71.36
C ASP A 117 -5.24 50.58 -70.07
N GLY A 118 -5.14 51.91 -69.90
CA GLY A 118 -5.82 52.63 -68.82
C GLY A 118 -7.34 52.40 -68.83
N ASP A 119 -7.97 52.52 -69.99
CA ASP A 119 -9.43 52.30 -70.14
C ASP A 119 -9.86 50.84 -69.88
N ARG A 120 -8.96 49.86 -70.09
CA ARG A 120 -9.23 48.42 -69.89
C ARG A 120 -9.00 47.92 -68.46
N SER A 121 -8.19 48.62 -67.66
CA SER A 121 -7.70 48.14 -66.35
C SER A 121 -8.77 47.92 -65.26
N LEU A 122 -9.99 48.46 -65.41
CA LEU A 122 -11.03 48.47 -64.35
C LEU A 122 -12.41 47.97 -64.80
N ARG A 123 -12.53 47.33 -65.96
CA ARG A 123 -13.81 46.76 -66.41
C ARG A 123 -13.72 45.24 -66.47
N VAL A 124 -14.63 44.57 -65.75
CA VAL A 124 -14.88 43.14 -65.92
C VAL A 124 -15.39 42.93 -67.36
N LEU A 125 -14.83 41.95 -68.08
CA LEU A 125 -15.12 41.69 -69.50
C LEU A 125 -16.54 41.17 -69.76
N GLN A 126 -17.35 40.92 -68.72
CA GLN A 126 -18.75 40.51 -68.81
C GLN A 126 -19.72 41.61 -68.34
N ALA A 127 -20.91 41.59 -68.94
CA ALA A 127 -21.91 42.65 -68.92
C ALA A 127 -22.36 43.13 -67.52
N THR A 128 -22.78 44.39 -67.48
CA THR A 128 -23.38 45.19 -66.40
C THR A 128 -23.85 44.45 -65.14
N VAL A 129 -23.15 44.63 -64.02
CA VAL A 129 -23.62 44.23 -62.67
C VAL A 129 -24.74 45.16 -62.20
N ALA A 130 -25.87 44.61 -61.78
CA ALA A 130 -27.01 45.40 -61.26
C ALA A 130 -26.66 46.05 -59.90
N PRO A 131 -27.09 47.31 -59.62
CA PRO A 131 -26.77 47.99 -58.37
C PRO A 131 -27.33 47.26 -57.14
N TYR A 132 -26.49 47.04 -56.13
CA TYR A 132 -26.90 46.45 -54.86
C TYR A 132 -27.81 47.42 -54.07
N ALA A 133 -28.97 46.94 -53.62
CA ALA A 133 -29.91 47.69 -52.79
C ALA A 133 -29.94 47.14 -51.34
N PRO A 134 -29.20 47.75 -50.40
CA PRO A 134 -29.11 47.26 -49.02
C PRO A 134 -30.44 47.46 -48.27
N GLN A 135 -30.85 46.44 -47.51
CA GLN A 135 -31.97 46.52 -46.57
C GLN A 135 -31.47 46.76 -45.14
N HIS A 136 -32.16 47.62 -44.40
CA HIS A 136 -31.79 47.95 -43.02
C HIS A 136 -31.78 46.70 -42.13
N GLY A 137 -30.67 46.49 -41.42
CA GLY A 137 -30.51 45.39 -40.46
C GLY A 137 -30.17 44.03 -41.07
N ARG A 138 -29.92 43.94 -42.38
CA ARG A 138 -29.47 42.72 -43.06
C ARG A 138 -28.01 42.82 -43.49
N VAL A 139 -27.27 41.73 -43.36
CA VAL A 139 -25.85 41.67 -43.76
C VAL A 139 -25.74 41.41 -45.27
N PRO A 140 -24.98 42.20 -46.04
CA PRO A 140 -24.71 41.90 -47.45
C PRO A 140 -23.89 40.60 -47.58
N TYR A 141 -24.28 39.71 -48.50
CA TYR A 141 -23.45 38.57 -48.92
C TYR A 141 -23.43 38.47 -50.44
N TRP A 142 -22.39 37.84 -50.98
CA TRP A 142 -22.27 37.60 -52.42
C TRP A 142 -23.07 36.35 -52.80
N ASP A 143 -24.00 36.48 -53.75
CA ASP A 143 -24.78 35.37 -54.28
C ASP A 143 -24.26 35.00 -55.67
N ASP A 144 -23.56 33.87 -55.75
CA ASP A 144 -22.98 33.35 -56.99
C ASP A 144 -24.05 33.04 -58.05
N THR A 145 -25.30 32.80 -57.66
CA THR A 145 -26.42 32.56 -58.58
C THR A 145 -26.90 33.85 -59.24
N LEU A 146 -26.83 34.96 -58.50
CA LEU A 146 -27.26 36.28 -58.97
C LEU A 146 -26.10 37.11 -59.52
N ALA A 147 -24.86 36.63 -59.37
CA ALA A 147 -23.62 37.35 -59.67
C ALA A 147 -23.63 38.79 -59.12
N SER A 148 -24.21 38.96 -57.93
CA SER A 148 -24.42 40.26 -57.29
C SER A 148 -24.52 40.11 -55.78
N PHE A 149 -24.41 41.24 -55.06
CA PHE A 149 -24.64 41.27 -53.62
C PHE A 149 -26.14 41.16 -53.31
N ALA A 150 -26.48 40.33 -52.33
CA ALA A 150 -27.83 40.10 -51.82
C ALA A 150 -27.93 40.40 -50.32
N ASN A 151 -29.16 40.63 -49.83
CA ASN A 151 -29.42 40.89 -48.41
C ASN A 151 -29.57 39.57 -47.63
N GLY A 152 -28.67 39.30 -46.69
CA GLY A 152 -28.66 38.12 -45.84
C GLY A 152 -29.58 38.22 -44.61
N LEU A 153 -29.30 37.36 -43.62
CA LEU A 153 -30.10 37.27 -42.38
C LEU A 153 -29.99 38.56 -41.54
N ASN A 154 -31.08 38.88 -40.84
CA ASN A 154 -31.07 39.89 -39.77
C ASN A 154 -30.84 39.24 -38.39
N TYR A 155 -30.63 40.07 -37.36
CA TYR A 155 -30.35 39.60 -35.99
C TYR A 155 -31.47 38.70 -35.42
N ALA A 156 -32.73 39.05 -35.64
CA ALA A 156 -33.85 38.27 -35.10
C ALA A 156 -33.96 36.89 -35.77
N GLU A 157 -33.74 36.82 -37.08
CA GLU A 157 -33.71 35.57 -37.86
C GLU A 157 -32.53 34.68 -37.44
N LEU A 158 -31.36 35.27 -37.17
CA LEU A 158 -30.20 34.55 -36.66
C LEU A 158 -30.47 33.95 -35.28
N VAL A 159 -31.03 34.74 -34.35
CA VAL A 159 -31.36 34.27 -32.99
C VAL A 159 -32.44 33.18 -33.03
N ALA A 160 -33.45 33.31 -33.88
CA ALA A 160 -34.47 32.28 -34.08
C ALA A 160 -33.86 30.98 -34.63
N GLY A 161 -32.93 31.07 -35.58
CA GLY A 161 -32.19 29.92 -36.12
C GLY A 161 -31.32 29.22 -35.07
N ILE A 162 -30.60 29.97 -34.25
CA ILE A 162 -29.81 29.42 -33.14
C ILE A 162 -30.71 28.71 -32.11
N THR A 163 -31.85 29.31 -31.78
CA THR A 163 -32.82 28.71 -30.85
C THR A 163 -33.37 27.39 -31.40
N ALA A 164 -33.79 27.37 -32.67
CA ALA A 164 -34.28 26.16 -33.33
C ALA A 164 -33.21 25.06 -33.44
N ALA A 165 -31.94 25.43 -33.68
CA ALA A 165 -30.82 24.49 -33.71
C ALA A 165 -30.56 23.86 -32.33
N ASN A 166 -30.64 24.64 -31.25
CA ASN A 166 -30.51 24.13 -29.88
C ASN A 166 -31.66 23.20 -29.49
N GLU A 167 -32.89 23.52 -29.90
CA GLU A 167 -34.06 22.63 -29.73
C GLU A 167 -33.92 21.33 -30.53
N ALA A 168 -33.39 21.40 -31.75
CA ALA A 168 -33.13 20.22 -32.59
C ALA A 168 -32.04 19.32 -31.99
N ASN A 169 -30.94 19.90 -31.47
CA ASN A 169 -29.91 19.14 -30.75
C ASN A 169 -30.47 18.46 -29.50
N SER A 170 -31.28 19.17 -28.70
CA SER A 170 -31.91 18.59 -27.51
C SER A 170 -32.82 17.41 -27.88
N LYS A 171 -33.59 17.52 -28.97
CA LYS A 171 -34.43 16.42 -29.49
C LYS A 171 -33.60 15.27 -30.08
N ALA A 172 -32.46 15.56 -30.70
CA ALA A 172 -31.54 14.54 -31.20
C ALA A 172 -30.88 13.75 -30.06
N ASP A 173 -30.49 14.42 -28.97
CA ASP A 173 -29.98 13.77 -27.76
C ASP A 173 -31.06 12.90 -27.10
N ILE A 174 -32.30 13.39 -27.00
CA ILE A 174 -33.45 12.60 -26.51
C ILE A 174 -33.69 11.37 -27.40
N ALA A 175 -33.62 11.52 -28.72
CA ALA A 175 -33.82 10.42 -29.67
C ALA A 175 -32.68 9.39 -29.63
N PHE A 176 -31.43 9.83 -29.52
CA PHE A 176 -30.26 8.96 -29.34
C PHE A 176 -30.36 8.18 -28.02
N ASN A 177 -30.81 8.83 -26.95
CA ASN A 177 -31.03 8.20 -25.65
C ASN A 177 -32.19 7.19 -25.69
N ALA A 178 -33.26 7.47 -26.43
CA ALA A 178 -34.37 6.52 -26.63
C ALA A 178 -33.94 5.26 -27.41
N LEU A 179 -33.03 5.39 -28.38
CA LEU A 179 -32.45 4.28 -29.14
C LEU A 179 -31.53 3.37 -28.29
N SER A 180 -31.02 3.86 -27.16
CA SER A 180 -30.18 3.09 -26.23
C SER A 180 -30.97 2.16 -25.28
N GLY A 181 -32.30 2.24 -25.26
CA GLY A 181 -33.19 1.33 -24.51
C GLY A 181 -33.27 1.57 -22.99
N GLY A 182 -32.57 2.56 -22.43
CA GLY A 182 -32.63 2.94 -21.01
C GLY A 182 -32.94 4.42 -20.79
N LYS A 183 -33.56 4.76 -19.65
CA LYS A 183 -33.69 6.15 -19.17
C LYS A 183 -32.41 6.54 -18.43
N TRP A 184 -31.86 7.72 -18.69
CA TRP A 184 -30.60 8.16 -18.10
C TRP A 184 -30.79 9.26 -17.08
N ARG A 185 -29.98 9.25 -16.02
CA ARG A 185 -29.84 10.36 -15.05
C ARG A 185 -28.38 10.72 -14.86
N ALA A 186 -28.12 11.98 -14.48
CA ALA A 186 -26.75 12.49 -14.36
C ALA A 186 -25.93 11.65 -13.38
N ASP A 187 -26.50 11.36 -12.21
CA ASP A 187 -25.86 10.59 -11.13
C ASP A 187 -26.94 9.95 -10.24
N ALA A 188 -26.52 9.17 -9.23
CA ALA A 188 -27.44 8.51 -8.30
C ALA A 188 -28.29 9.50 -7.47
N ALA A 189 -27.72 10.66 -7.12
CA ALA A 189 -28.42 11.68 -6.34
C ALA A 189 -29.53 12.34 -7.16
N ALA A 190 -29.26 12.64 -8.43
CA ALA A 190 -30.22 13.16 -9.40
C ALA A 190 -31.34 12.16 -9.66
N LEU A 191 -31.04 10.85 -9.67
CA LEU A 191 -32.05 9.81 -9.78
C LEU A 191 -32.97 9.74 -8.55
N ILE A 192 -32.42 9.84 -7.35
CA ILE A 192 -33.21 9.84 -6.10
C ILE A 192 -34.08 11.10 -6.01
N ALA A 193 -33.55 12.27 -6.39
CA ALA A 193 -34.27 13.53 -6.41
C ALA A 193 -35.25 13.69 -7.59
N ASP A 194 -35.29 12.73 -8.51
CA ASP A 194 -36.06 12.82 -9.74
C ASP A 194 -37.56 12.82 -9.49
N THR A 195 -38.25 13.83 -10.01
CA THR A 195 -39.72 13.94 -10.02
C THR A 195 -40.35 13.70 -11.39
N ASP A 196 -39.54 13.52 -12.42
CA ASP A 196 -39.99 13.45 -13.81
C ASP A 196 -40.38 12.02 -14.22
N LEU A 197 -39.72 11.00 -13.66
CA LEU A 197 -40.09 9.60 -13.86
C LEU A 197 -41.45 9.34 -13.24
N THR A 198 -42.35 8.73 -14.02
CA THR A 198 -43.74 8.50 -13.62
C THR A 198 -44.28 7.18 -14.17
N TYR A 199 -45.13 6.50 -13.40
CA TYR A 199 -45.89 5.34 -13.89
C TYR A 199 -47.07 5.74 -14.79
N THR A 200 -47.36 7.04 -14.91
CA THR A 200 -48.49 7.53 -15.71
C THR A 200 -48.17 7.36 -17.20
N PRO A 201 -48.99 6.62 -17.97
CA PRO A 201 -48.81 6.52 -19.41
C PRO A 201 -48.91 7.88 -20.10
N ASP A 202 -48.23 8.02 -21.24
CA ASP A 202 -48.33 9.18 -22.14
C ASP A 202 -47.89 10.54 -21.53
N GLN A 203 -47.14 10.51 -20.42
CA GLN A 203 -46.43 11.67 -19.87
C GLN A 203 -44.95 11.66 -20.23
N ASP A 204 -44.34 12.85 -20.25
CA ASP A 204 -42.88 12.92 -20.31
C ASP A 204 -42.29 12.24 -19.05
N GLY A 205 -41.23 11.45 -19.23
CA GLY A 205 -40.68 10.61 -18.16
C GLY A 205 -41.47 9.31 -17.85
N SER A 206 -42.51 8.96 -18.62
CA SER A 206 -43.25 7.71 -18.41
C SER A 206 -42.36 6.46 -18.44
N VAL A 207 -42.57 5.57 -17.47
CA VAL A 207 -41.90 4.28 -17.33
C VAL A 207 -42.87 3.15 -16.99
N VAL A 208 -42.52 1.94 -17.41
CA VAL A 208 -43.23 0.70 -17.07
C VAL A 208 -42.31 -0.28 -16.35
N THR A 209 -42.87 -1.25 -15.65
CA THR A 209 -42.11 -2.32 -14.98
C THR A 209 -41.11 -2.97 -15.94
N GLY A 210 -39.87 -3.14 -15.48
CA GLY A 210 -38.75 -3.68 -16.28
C GLY A 210 -38.03 -2.66 -17.15
N THR A 211 -38.46 -1.39 -17.18
CA THR A 211 -37.70 -0.33 -17.86
C THR A 211 -36.33 -0.15 -17.18
N ASN A 212 -35.25 -0.13 -17.96
CA ASN A 212 -33.92 0.10 -17.44
C ASN A 212 -33.68 1.60 -17.19
N VAL A 213 -33.08 1.92 -16.05
CA VAL A 213 -32.60 3.27 -15.71
C VAL A 213 -31.10 3.18 -15.42
N ILE A 214 -30.30 4.12 -15.91
CA ILE A 214 -28.85 4.12 -15.75
C ILE A 214 -28.36 5.51 -15.31
N THR A 215 -27.39 5.57 -14.38
CA THR A 215 -26.72 6.83 -14.03
C THR A 215 -25.48 7.06 -14.89
N GLN A 216 -25.26 8.29 -15.35
CA GLN A 216 -24.16 8.62 -16.28
C GLN A 216 -22.81 8.72 -15.55
N ALA A 217 -22.78 9.33 -14.37
CA ALA A 217 -21.55 9.57 -13.63
C ALA A 217 -20.94 8.27 -13.09
N GLU A 218 -21.76 7.40 -12.50
CA GLU A 218 -21.27 6.17 -11.85
C GLU A 218 -21.51 4.90 -12.69
N GLY A 219 -22.42 4.95 -13.66
CA GLY A 219 -22.79 3.78 -14.47
C GLY A 219 -23.66 2.77 -13.75
N PHE A 220 -24.37 3.15 -12.68
CA PHE A 220 -25.23 2.24 -11.94
C PHE A 220 -26.48 1.90 -12.77
N GLY A 221 -26.81 0.61 -12.83
CA GLY A 221 -28.01 0.11 -13.50
C GLY A 221 -29.15 -0.12 -12.51
N PHE A 222 -30.37 0.14 -12.96
CA PHE A 222 -31.60 -0.07 -12.21
C PHE A 222 -32.69 -0.61 -13.14
N THR A 223 -33.65 -1.35 -12.58
CA THR A 223 -34.90 -1.69 -13.26
C THR A 223 -36.09 -1.10 -12.52
N VAL A 224 -37.06 -0.57 -13.27
CA VAL A 224 -38.31 -0.08 -12.69
C VAL A 224 -39.10 -1.26 -12.12
N ALA A 225 -39.40 -1.19 -10.83
CA ALA A 225 -40.26 -2.14 -10.14
C ALA A 225 -41.73 -1.82 -10.41
N ASP A 226 -42.63 -2.77 -10.13
CA ASP A 226 -44.06 -2.50 -10.14
C ASP A 226 -44.42 -1.39 -9.12
N ALA A 227 -45.39 -0.53 -9.46
CA ALA A 227 -45.81 0.56 -8.57
C ALA A 227 -46.26 0.07 -7.17
N GLY A 228 -46.80 -1.14 -7.10
CA GLY A 228 -47.20 -1.82 -5.86
C GLY A 228 -46.09 -2.59 -5.14
N ALA A 229 -44.87 -2.68 -5.69
CA ALA A 229 -43.80 -3.49 -5.12
C ALA A 229 -43.40 -3.04 -3.71
N SER A 230 -43.16 -3.98 -2.81
CA SER A 230 -42.78 -3.72 -1.41
C SER A 230 -41.32 -4.07 -1.10
N ASP A 231 -40.69 -4.80 -2.01
CA ASP A 231 -39.33 -5.32 -2.03
C ASP A 231 -38.37 -4.48 -2.89
N HIS A 232 -38.81 -3.30 -3.33
CA HIS A 232 -38.00 -2.34 -4.07
C HIS A 232 -36.81 -1.84 -3.24
N ASN A 233 -35.76 -1.36 -3.90
CA ASN A 233 -34.54 -0.91 -3.23
C ASN A 233 -34.50 0.61 -3.06
N LEU A 234 -34.99 1.38 -4.05
CA LEU A 234 -35.11 2.83 -3.97
C LEU A 234 -36.47 3.32 -4.47
N VAL A 235 -36.81 4.54 -4.07
CA VAL A 235 -37.95 5.30 -4.58
C VAL A 235 -37.43 6.67 -5.01
N THR A 236 -37.73 7.09 -6.24
CA THR A 236 -37.46 8.46 -6.69
C THR A 236 -38.41 9.45 -5.99
N ALA A 237 -38.09 10.74 -5.98
CA ALA A 237 -38.97 11.77 -5.43
C ALA A 237 -40.36 11.81 -6.13
N GLY A 238 -40.43 11.42 -7.40
CA GLY A 238 -41.66 11.23 -8.18
C GLY A 238 -42.45 9.96 -7.85
N GLY A 239 -41.94 9.10 -6.97
CA GLY A 239 -42.61 7.89 -6.49
C GLY A 239 -42.36 6.63 -7.33
N VAL A 240 -41.42 6.67 -8.28
CA VAL A 240 -41.04 5.47 -9.08
C VAL A 240 -40.12 4.58 -8.25
N LYS A 241 -40.47 3.29 -8.17
CA LYS A 241 -39.72 2.28 -7.42
C LYS A 241 -38.71 1.59 -8.30
N LEU A 242 -37.52 1.33 -7.78
CA LEU A 242 -36.39 0.79 -8.53
C LEU A 242 -35.75 -0.40 -7.81
N TYR A 243 -35.37 -1.42 -8.58
CA TYR A 243 -34.41 -2.44 -8.15
C TYR A 243 -33.01 -2.06 -8.62
N VAL A 244 -32.03 -2.18 -7.73
CA VAL A 244 -30.62 -1.99 -8.09
C VAL A 244 -30.14 -3.21 -8.86
N LEU A 245 -29.44 -3.00 -9.97
CA LEU A 245 -28.78 -4.07 -10.71
C LEU A 245 -27.31 -4.18 -10.28
N PRO A 246 -26.74 -5.40 -10.31
CA PRO A 246 -25.32 -5.57 -10.06
C PRO A 246 -24.49 -4.95 -11.20
N THR A 247 -23.26 -4.57 -10.89
CA THR A 247 -22.24 -4.21 -11.89
C THR A 247 -21.81 -5.44 -12.71
N SER A 248 -21.05 -5.22 -13.78
CA SER A 248 -20.64 -6.30 -14.70
C SER A 248 -19.81 -7.42 -14.04
N ASP A 249 -19.19 -7.14 -12.89
CA ASP A 249 -18.44 -8.08 -12.06
C ASP A 249 -19.31 -8.83 -11.04
N GLY A 250 -20.63 -8.59 -11.03
CA GLY A 250 -21.58 -9.21 -10.10
C GLY A 250 -21.59 -8.60 -8.70
N THR A 251 -21.00 -7.41 -8.52
CA THR A 251 -21.02 -6.69 -7.23
C THR A 251 -22.10 -5.62 -7.19
N TYR A 252 -22.38 -5.10 -6.00
CA TYR A 252 -23.26 -3.94 -5.82
C TYR A 252 -22.47 -2.82 -5.13
N SER A 253 -22.90 -1.57 -5.31
CA SER A 253 -22.27 -0.41 -4.64
C SER A 253 -23.24 0.21 -3.64
N VAL A 254 -22.77 0.57 -2.44
CA VAL A 254 -23.59 1.31 -1.44
C VAL A 254 -24.17 2.61 -2.01
N ARG A 255 -23.46 3.25 -2.96
CA ARG A 255 -23.91 4.49 -3.59
C ARG A 255 -25.10 4.28 -4.52
N ALA A 256 -25.25 3.08 -5.09
CA ALA A 256 -26.44 2.75 -5.87
C ALA A 256 -27.70 2.67 -4.99
N PHE A 257 -27.54 2.44 -3.68
CA PHE A 257 -28.62 2.46 -2.69
C PHE A 257 -28.84 3.84 -2.05
N GLY A 258 -28.16 4.87 -2.55
CA GLY A 258 -28.33 6.25 -2.10
C GLY A 258 -27.41 6.69 -0.98
N ALA A 259 -26.37 5.91 -0.64
CA ALA A 259 -25.31 6.40 0.25
C ALA A 259 -24.51 7.51 -0.45
N VAL A 260 -24.37 8.66 0.22
CA VAL A 260 -23.71 9.85 -0.30
C VAL A 260 -22.20 9.79 -0.04
N GLY A 261 -21.80 9.45 1.19
CA GLY A 261 -20.38 9.34 1.56
C GLY A 261 -19.65 10.69 1.60
N ASP A 262 -20.33 11.74 2.09
CA ASP A 262 -19.78 13.09 2.30
C ASP A 262 -19.30 13.35 3.75
N GLY A 263 -19.54 12.41 4.66
CA GLY A 263 -19.24 12.50 6.10
C GLY A 263 -20.21 13.35 6.91
N VAL A 264 -21.29 13.83 6.30
CA VAL A 264 -22.30 14.72 6.90
C VAL A 264 -23.68 14.09 6.84
N THR A 265 -24.03 13.52 5.69
CA THR A 265 -25.28 12.81 5.46
C THR A 265 -25.26 11.48 6.20
N ASP A 266 -26.31 11.18 6.97
CA ASP A 266 -26.44 9.87 7.62
C ASP A 266 -26.76 8.80 6.59
N ASP A 267 -25.75 8.01 6.24
CA ASP A 267 -25.80 6.95 5.25
C ASP A 267 -26.29 5.60 5.83
N THR A 268 -26.63 5.54 7.12
CA THR A 268 -26.93 4.28 7.83
C THR A 268 -28.00 3.46 7.11
N ALA A 269 -29.13 4.07 6.76
CA ALA A 269 -30.26 3.35 6.17
C ALA A 269 -29.94 2.83 4.76
N ALA A 270 -29.25 3.63 3.94
CA ALA A 270 -28.85 3.24 2.59
C ALA A 270 -27.83 2.09 2.61
N ILE A 271 -26.82 2.18 3.49
CA ILE A 271 -25.81 1.14 3.64
C ILE A 271 -26.43 -0.15 4.19
N GLN A 272 -27.33 -0.08 5.18
CA GLN A 272 -27.98 -1.27 5.71
C GLN A 272 -28.87 -1.94 4.66
N ALA A 273 -29.63 -1.18 3.87
CA ALA A 273 -30.42 -1.72 2.76
C ALA A 273 -29.54 -2.41 1.70
N ALA A 274 -28.38 -1.84 1.39
CA ALA A 274 -27.41 -2.46 0.48
C ALA A 274 -26.86 -3.78 1.03
N ILE A 275 -26.51 -3.83 2.32
CA ILE A 275 -26.04 -5.05 3.00
C ILE A 275 -27.11 -6.14 2.95
N ASP A 276 -28.35 -5.80 3.29
CA ASP A 276 -29.46 -6.74 3.33
C ASP A 276 -29.74 -7.31 1.91
N HIS A 277 -29.69 -6.45 0.89
CA HIS A 277 -29.85 -6.85 -0.51
C HIS A 277 -28.72 -7.78 -0.97
N CYS A 278 -27.47 -7.45 -0.68
CA CYS A 278 -26.32 -8.30 -1.04
C CYS A 278 -26.35 -9.65 -0.31
N ASN A 279 -26.80 -9.68 0.95
CA ASN A 279 -26.95 -10.93 1.67
C ASN A 279 -27.99 -11.83 0.99
N ALA A 280 -29.18 -11.28 0.66
CA ALA A 280 -30.25 -12.00 -0.02
C ALA A 280 -29.84 -12.56 -1.39
N ASN A 281 -28.99 -11.84 -2.13
CA ASN A 281 -28.57 -12.22 -3.49
C ASN A 281 -27.23 -12.95 -3.56
N ALA A 282 -26.66 -13.29 -2.40
CA ALA A 282 -25.36 -13.90 -2.29
C ALA A 282 -24.19 -13.13 -2.96
N ALA A 283 -24.26 -11.80 -2.99
CA ALA A 283 -23.30 -10.93 -3.67
C ALA A 283 -22.31 -10.24 -2.71
N THR A 284 -21.31 -9.58 -3.29
CA THR A 284 -20.34 -8.71 -2.60
C THR A 284 -20.76 -7.24 -2.74
N LEU A 285 -20.64 -6.49 -1.65
CA LEU A 285 -20.95 -5.08 -1.57
C LEU A 285 -19.66 -4.24 -1.60
N GLN A 286 -19.64 -3.23 -2.46
CA GLN A 286 -18.57 -2.24 -2.58
C GLN A 286 -18.97 -0.95 -1.86
N ALA A 287 -18.06 -0.44 -1.03
CA ALA A 287 -18.19 0.85 -0.37
C ALA A 287 -17.10 1.82 -0.87
N PRO A 288 -17.27 2.42 -2.07
CA PRO A 288 -16.19 3.16 -2.70
C PRO A 288 -15.93 4.53 -2.05
N GLY A 289 -14.67 4.82 -1.73
CA GLY A 289 -14.28 6.08 -1.07
C GLY A 289 -14.97 6.31 0.27
N GLY A 290 -15.20 7.57 0.64
CA GLY A 290 -15.81 7.98 1.91
C GLY A 290 -15.32 9.38 2.29
N PRO A 291 -15.66 9.88 3.49
CA PRO A 291 -16.24 9.17 4.64
C PRO A 291 -17.77 8.98 4.57
N TYR A 292 -18.29 7.88 5.09
CA TYR A 292 -19.72 7.63 5.31
C TYR A 292 -20.06 7.89 6.78
N LEU A 293 -21.05 8.72 7.08
CA LEU A 293 -21.53 8.90 8.45
C LEU A 293 -22.58 7.82 8.72
N VAL A 294 -22.38 7.04 9.78
CA VAL A 294 -23.27 5.94 10.15
C VAL A 294 -23.49 5.89 11.66
N THR A 295 -24.53 5.19 12.10
CA THR A 295 -24.67 4.74 13.49
C THR A 295 -24.08 3.33 13.62
N THR A 296 -24.89 2.32 13.97
CA THR A 296 -24.49 0.91 13.95
C THR A 296 -24.90 0.30 12.62
N ILE A 297 -23.95 -0.29 11.90
CA ILE A 297 -24.24 -1.14 10.73
C ILE A 297 -24.01 -2.62 11.05
N ASN A 298 -24.94 -3.46 10.62
CA ASN A 298 -24.87 -4.92 10.79
C ASN A 298 -24.48 -5.56 9.45
N VAL A 299 -23.22 -5.97 9.35
CA VAL A 299 -22.64 -6.53 8.12
C VAL A 299 -22.90 -8.03 8.06
N THR A 300 -23.74 -8.45 7.10
CA THR A 300 -24.11 -9.85 6.87
C THR A 300 -23.65 -10.40 5.51
N CYS A 301 -23.08 -9.55 4.65
CA CYS A 301 -22.47 -9.91 3.37
C CYS A 301 -20.98 -9.52 3.33
N PRO A 302 -20.21 -9.96 2.33
CA PRO A 302 -18.87 -9.42 2.08
C PRO A 302 -18.97 -7.94 1.72
N LEU A 303 -18.30 -7.08 2.49
CA LEU A 303 -18.20 -5.64 2.27
C LEU A 303 -16.74 -5.25 2.01
N VAL A 304 -16.49 -4.62 0.87
CA VAL A 304 -15.14 -4.27 0.41
C VAL A 304 -15.05 -2.77 0.18
N GLY A 305 -14.08 -2.11 0.80
CA GLY A 305 -13.76 -0.70 0.55
C GLY A 305 -12.86 -0.52 -0.67
N SER A 306 -12.53 0.72 -1.03
CA SER A 306 -11.63 1.00 -2.15
C SER A 306 -10.16 0.80 -1.80
N ILE A 307 -9.74 1.29 -0.64
CA ILE A 307 -8.36 1.29 -0.15
C ILE A 307 -8.42 1.38 1.38
N ASN A 308 -7.49 0.71 2.08
CA ASN A 308 -7.13 1.01 3.47
C ASN A 308 -5.63 1.22 3.59
N ASN A 309 -5.20 2.48 3.66
CA ASN A 309 -3.83 2.87 3.95
C ASN A 309 -3.72 3.42 5.38
N ARG A 310 -4.30 2.68 6.34
CA ARG A 310 -4.18 2.89 7.79
C ARG A 310 -4.41 4.36 8.19
N PHE A 311 -5.62 4.86 7.95
CA PHE A 311 -6.10 6.21 8.31
C PHE A 311 -5.65 7.33 7.36
N SER A 312 -5.42 7.02 6.08
CA SER A 312 -5.03 8.00 5.06
C SER A 312 -6.24 8.67 4.41
N ALA A 313 -6.04 9.84 3.81
CA ALA A 313 -7.04 10.48 2.98
C ALA A 313 -7.35 9.60 1.74
N GLY A 314 -8.63 9.33 1.49
CA GLY A 314 -9.10 8.45 0.41
C GLY A 314 -9.48 7.03 0.84
N ASP A 315 -9.25 6.65 2.10
CA ASP A 315 -9.69 5.37 2.66
C ASP A 315 -11.23 5.30 2.76
N THR A 316 -11.80 4.12 2.51
CA THR A 316 -13.20 3.88 2.84
C THR A 316 -13.40 3.95 4.34
N THR A 317 -14.06 5.02 4.81
CA THR A 317 -14.17 5.32 6.24
C THR A 317 -15.62 5.36 6.69
N PHE A 318 -16.02 4.47 7.59
CA PHE A 318 -17.28 4.58 8.33
C PHE A 318 -17.05 5.36 9.61
N THR A 319 -17.61 6.57 9.69
CA THR A 319 -17.57 7.41 10.88
C THR A 319 -18.84 7.19 11.68
N SER A 320 -18.72 6.85 12.95
CA SER A 320 -19.85 6.54 13.81
C SER A 320 -19.74 7.21 15.18
N ALA A 321 -20.87 7.55 15.79
CA ALA A 321 -20.95 8.21 17.09
C ALA A 321 -21.78 7.39 18.08
N VAL A 322 -21.41 6.12 18.28
CA VAL A 322 -22.15 5.17 19.12
C VAL A 322 -21.92 5.39 20.62
N GLY A 323 -22.95 5.10 21.42
CA GLY A 323 -22.93 5.21 22.87
C GLY A 323 -22.11 4.12 23.56
N ALA A 324 -21.87 4.27 24.86
CA ALA A 324 -21.15 3.27 25.65
C ALA A 324 -21.84 1.90 25.58
N GLY A 325 -21.08 0.85 25.26
CA GLY A 325 -21.60 -0.52 25.09
C GLY A 325 -22.16 -0.83 23.69
N GLU A 326 -22.34 0.17 22.84
CA GLU A 326 -22.73 0.01 21.44
C GLU A 326 -21.51 -0.17 20.53
N TRP A 327 -21.74 -0.57 19.28
CA TRP A 327 -20.71 -0.90 18.31
C TRP A 327 -20.96 -0.15 17.01
N ALA A 328 -19.93 0.49 16.45
CA ALA A 328 -20.05 1.14 15.14
C ALA A 328 -20.35 0.10 14.04
N VAL A 329 -19.71 -1.06 14.12
CA VAL A 329 -19.89 -2.15 13.15
C VAL A 329 -20.06 -3.48 13.87
N VAL A 330 -21.06 -4.25 13.48
CA VAL A 330 -21.28 -5.62 13.96
C VAL A 330 -21.29 -6.58 12.77
N ILE A 331 -20.50 -7.64 12.82
CA ILE A 331 -20.48 -8.72 11.83
C ILE A 331 -21.14 -9.94 12.48
N ASP A 332 -22.44 -10.09 12.24
CA ASP A 332 -23.30 -11.06 12.91
C ASP A 332 -23.91 -12.09 11.94
N ASP A 333 -23.19 -12.54 10.91
CA ASP A 333 -23.65 -13.62 10.03
C ASP A 333 -22.48 -14.39 9.41
N LEU A 334 -22.70 -15.65 9.03
CA LEU A 334 -21.67 -16.57 8.48
C LEU A 334 -21.05 -16.08 7.17
N ARG A 335 -21.71 -15.13 6.48
CA ARG A 335 -21.26 -14.52 5.23
C ARG A 335 -20.74 -13.09 5.38
N GLY A 336 -20.86 -12.50 6.56
CA GLY A 336 -20.39 -11.14 6.83
C GLY A 336 -18.87 -11.08 6.85
N SER A 337 -18.29 -10.19 6.06
CA SER A 337 -16.86 -9.90 6.09
C SER A 337 -16.59 -8.45 5.72
N ILE A 338 -15.45 -7.92 6.14
CA ILE A 338 -15.02 -6.57 5.80
C ILE A 338 -13.58 -6.62 5.33
N GLU A 339 -13.31 -5.97 4.19
CA GLU A 339 -11.99 -5.83 3.59
C GLU A 339 -11.73 -4.37 3.20
N GLN A 340 -10.53 -3.85 3.42
CA GLN A 340 -10.11 -2.51 3.00
C GLN A 340 -10.97 -1.36 3.54
N VAL A 341 -11.33 -1.43 4.83
CA VAL A 341 -12.19 -0.44 5.49
C VAL A 341 -11.57 0.12 6.75
N THR A 342 -11.75 1.42 6.95
CA THR A 342 -11.50 2.13 8.19
C THR A 342 -12.81 2.41 8.94
N VAL A 343 -12.84 2.18 10.25
CA VAL A 343 -13.93 2.57 11.15
C VAL A 343 -13.42 3.63 12.10
N ARG A 344 -14.11 4.77 12.19
CA ARG A 344 -13.77 5.85 13.11
C ARG A 344 -14.94 6.09 14.05
N ASN A 345 -14.79 5.69 15.31
CA ASN A 345 -15.77 6.02 16.35
C ASN A 345 -15.44 7.40 16.96
N THR A 346 -16.45 8.25 17.09
CA THR A 346 -16.37 9.57 17.74
C THR A 346 -17.15 9.59 19.06
N GLY A 347 -17.95 8.55 19.34
CA GLY A 347 -18.71 8.38 20.57
C GLY A 347 -18.01 7.50 21.62
N ALA A 348 -18.67 7.31 22.76
CA ALA A 348 -18.14 6.54 23.90
C ALA A 348 -18.14 5.01 23.69
N GLY A 349 -18.70 4.53 22.57
CA GLY A 349 -18.83 3.12 22.25
C GLY A 349 -17.58 2.45 21.71
N ASN A 350 -17.81 1.35 21.00
CA ASN A 350 -16.78 0.43 20.51
C ASN A 350 -16.63 0.52 18.97
N GLY A 351 -15.53 -0.01 18.46
CA GLY A 351 -15.27 -0.06 17.02
C GLY A 351 -16.04 -1.18 16.32
N ILE A 352 -15.43 -2.36 16.23
CA ILE A 352 -15.91 -3.48 15.40
C ILE A 352 -16.14 -4.71 16.26
N TRP A 353 -17.33 -5.31 16.14
CA TRP A 353 -17.62 -6.62 16.69
C TRP A 353 -17.66 -7.68 15.59
N ALA A 354 -16.57 -8.41 15.40
CA ALA A 354 -16.54 -9.61 14.58
C ALA A 354 -17.17 -10.79 15.36
N LYS A 355 -18.50 -10.79 15.48
CA LYS A 355 -19.25 -11.74 16.32
C LYS A 355 -19.24 -13.16 15.77
N ARG A 356 -19.43 -13.34 14.45
CA ARG A 356 -19.45 -14.66 13.77
C ARG A 356 -18.52 -14.74 12.54
N PRO A 357 -17.19 -14.62 12.70
CA PRO A 357 -16.26 -14.66 11.58
C PRO A 357 -16.15 -16.08 10.99
N SER A 358 -16.11 -16.19 9.66
CA SER A 358 -16.01 -17.46 8.92
C SER A 358 -14.69 -17.59 8.13
N VAL A 359 -14.44 -18.77 7.56
CA VAL A 359 -13.18 -19.12 6.87
C VAL A 359 -12.95 -18.32 5.57
N LYS A 360 -14.01 -17.76 4.97
CA LYS A 360 -13.95 -17.10 3.64
C LYS A 360 -13.38 -15.67 3.67
N THR A 361 -12.62 -15.34 4.72
CA THR A 361 -12.03 -14.03 5.11
C THR A 361 -12.95 -13.26 6.05
N ALA A 362 -12.49 -12.99 7.26
CA ALA A 362 -13.10 -12.04 8.19
C ALA A 362 -12.02 -11.06 8.64
N LEU A 363 -12.31 -9.75 8.57
CA LEU A 363 -11.38 -8.62 8.69
C LEU A 363 -10.03 -8.81 7.96
N LYS A 364 -9.90 -8.16 6.80
CA LYS A 364 -8.63 -8.07 6.06
C LYS A 364 -8.33 -6.63 5.69
N ASP A 365 -7.14 -6.14 6.00
CA ASP A 365 -6.77 -4.74 5.75
C ASP A 365 -7.83 -3.79 6.36
N VAL A 366 -8.10 -3.97 7.66
CA VAL A 366 -9.14 -3.23 8.39
C VAL A 366 -8.52 -2.38 9.49
N SER A 367 -8.96 -1.14 9.61
CA SER A 367 -8.48 -0.21 10.63
C SER A 367 -9.65 0.28 11.47
N THR A 368 -9.48 0.40 12.78
CA THR A 368 -10.46 1.08 13.64
C THR A 368 -9.76 2.08 14.53
N SER A 369 -10.34 3.26 14.68
CA SER A 369 -9.86 4.29 15.59
C SER A 369 -11.00 4.89 16.37
N THR A 370 -10.68 5.41 17.55
CA THR A 370 -11.57 6.29 18.30
C THR A 370 -10.96 7.66 18.47
N THR A 371 -11.80 8.68 18.40
CA THR A 371 -11.46 10.07 18.73
C THR A 371 -12.09 10.51 20.06
N TYR A 372 -12.95 9.67 20.64
CA TYR A 372 -13.50 9.92 21.96
C TYR A 372 -12.39 9.79 23.01
N THR A 373 -12.33 10.75 23.95
CA THR A 373 -11.32 10.73 25.01
C THR A 373 -11.62 9.60 25.98
N LEU A 374 -10.91 8.48 25.81
CA LEU A 374 -11.05 7.30 26.65
C LEU A 374 -9.95 7.24 27.69
N VAL A 375 -10.33 6.90 28.91
CA VAL A 375 -9.40 6.68 30.03
C VAL A 375 -9.11 5.18 30.13
N THR A 376 -7.90 4.83 30.56
CA THR A 376 -7.54 3.47 30.97
C THR A 376 -8.58 2.92 31.95
N GLY A 377 -9.13 1.74 31.66
CA GLY A 377 -10.19 1.10 32.44
C GLY A 377 -11.62 1.46 32.01
N SER A 378 -11.79 2.25 30.94
CA SER A 378 -13.11 2.54 30.36
C SER A 378 -13.81 1.30 29.78
N GLY A 379 -13.06 0.24 29.45
CA GLY A 379 -13.60 -0.97 28.85
C GLY A 379 -14.01 -0.82 27.38
N SER A 380 -13.66 0.30 26.74
CA SER A 380 -13.87 0.53 25.31
C SER A 380 -13.03 -0.43 24.48
N ILE A 381 -13.63 -1.01 23.44
CA ILE A 381 -13.01 -2.05 22.63
C ILE A 381 -12.88 -1.59 21.18
N GLY A 382 -11.68 -1.71 20.62
CA GLY A 382 -11.43 -1.44 19.20
C GLY A 382 -12.03 -2.52 18.32
N VAL A 383 -11.53 -3.76 18.46
CA VAL A 383 -12.06 -4.92 17.76
C VAL A 383 -12.33 -6.05 18.74
N LYS A 384 -13.56 -6.58 18.74
CA LYS A 384 -13.93 -7.80 19.47
C LYS A 384 -14.15 -8.96 18.51
N TYR A 385 -13.55 -10.10 18.82
CA TYR A 385 -13.65 -11.32 18.04
C TYR A 385 -14.44 -12.37 18.81
N GLY A 386 -15.50 -12.91 18.21
CA GLY A 386 -16.39 -13.86 18.85
C GLY A 386 -17.26 -13.23 19.94
N THR A 387 -17.79 -14.06 20.82
CA THR A 387 -18.71 -13.68 21.91
C THR A 387 -18.36 -14.45 23.18
N ASP A 388 -18.85 -13.97 24.33
CA ASP A 388 -18.62 -14.58 25.65
C ASP A 388 -19.83 -15.40 26.12
N THR A 389 -21.01 -15.21 25.51
CA THR A 389 -22.29 -15.69 26.04
C THR A 389 -23.07 -16.60 25.10
N ASP A 390 -22.66 -16.72 23.83
CA ASP A 390 -23.36 -17.49 22.82
C ASP A 390 -22.44 -18.56 22.18
N PRO A 391 -22.48 -19.80 22.67
CA PRO A 391 -21.71 -20.91 22.12
C PRO A 391 -22.13 -21.32 20.69
N GLY A 392 -23.23 -20.80 20.14
CA GLY A 392 -23.64 -21.02 18.75
C GLY A 392 -23.00 -20.02 17.79
N ALA A 393 -22.58 -18.85 18.30
CA ALA A 393 -21.88 -17.80 17.56
C ALA A 393 -20.35 -17.87 17.77
N GLN A 394 -19.78 -19.08 17.72
CA GLN A 394 -18.34 -19.24 17.87
C GLN A 394 -17.61 -18.75 16.61
N ALA A 395 -16.57 -17.95 16.81
CA ALA A 395 -15.57 -17.70 15.79
C ALA A 395 -14.64 -18.93 15.76
N ILE A 396 -14.91 -19.90 14.87
CA ILE A 396 -14.11 -21.12 14.72
C ILE A 396 -13.43 -21.10 13.36
N THR A 397 -12.11 -20.92 13.34
CA THR A 397 -11.27 -21.05 12.12
C THR A 397 -11.29 -19.86 11.13
N ALA A 398 -11.48 -18.64 11.62
CA ALA A 398 -11.28 -17.45 10.79
C ALA A 398 -9.80 -17.10 10.65
N THR A 399 -9.41 -16.58 9.47
CA THR A 399 -8.13 -15.91 9.26
C THR A 399 -8.37 -14.42 9.22
N LEU A 400 -7.73 -13.68 10.13
CA LEU A 400 -7.86 -12.23 10.26
C LEU A 400 -6.48 -11.61 10.03
N GLN A 401 -6.38 -10.69 9.08
CA GLN A 401 -5.09 -10.25 8.56
C GLN A 401 -5.01 -8.72 8.47
N ASN A 402 -3.88 -8.15 8.90
CA ASN A 402 -3.58 -6.73 8.79
C ASN A 402 -4.70 -5.87 9.40
N VAL A 403 -4.99 -6.10 10.69
CA VAL A 403 -6.06 -5.40 11.41
C VAL A 403 -5.45 -4.46 12.44
N SER A 404 -5.81 -3.17 12.36
CA SER A 404 -5.31 -2.14 13.26
C SER A 404 -6.42 -1.60 14.17
N ALA A 405 -6.12 -1.41 15.45
CA ALA A 405 -7.00 -0.76 16.41
C ALA A 405 -6.25 0.35 17.17
N ARG A 406 -6.79 1.58 17.13
CA ARG A 406 -6.14 2.79 17.63
C ARG A 406 -6.96 3.55 18.65
N GLY A 407 -6.35 3.86 19.80
CA GLY A 407 -6.90 4.78 20.81
C GLY A 407 -7.97 4.20 21.74
N TYR A 408 -8.28 2.91 21.64
CA TYR A 408 -9.22 2.22 22.53
C TYR A 408 -8.52 1.72 23.80
N ASP A 409 -9.26 1.54 24.90
CA ASP A 409 -8.73 0.96 26.15
C ASP A 409 -8.35 -0.53 26.01
N ILE A 410 -9.11 -1.24 25.17
CA ILE A 410 -8.81 -2.59 24.72
C ILE A 410 -8.73 -2.57 23.19
N CYS A 411 -7.53 -2.59 22.61
CA CYS A 411 -7.40 -2.53 21.15
C CYS A 411 -8.01 -3.77 20.48
N HIS A 412 -7.59 -4.96 20.90
CA HIS A 412 -8.12 -6.23 20.41
C HIS A 412 -8.62 -7.09 21.57
N PHE A 413 -9.85 -7.61 21.45
CA PHE A 413 -10.44 -8.54 22.42
C PHE A 413 -10.88 -9.83 21.74
N MET A 414 -10.18 -10.92 22.00
CA MET A 414 -10.56 -12.27 21.59
C MET A 414 -11.40 -12.91 22.70
N SER A 415 -12.72 -12.98 22.50
CA SER A 415 -13.68 -13.48 23.49
C SER A 415 -13.66 -15.00 23.68
N TYR A 416 -14.30 -15.49 24.74
CA TYR A 416 -14.35 -16.90 25.14
C TYR A 416 -14.61 -17.88 23.98
N TYR A 417 -15.57 -17.55 23.10
CA TYR A 417 -15.94 -18.40 21.96
C TYR A 417 -15.19 -18.05 20.65
N SER A 418 -14.00 -17.46 20.76
CA SER A 418 -13.14 -17.14 19.61
C SER A 418 -11.98 -18.11 19.43
N ASN A 419 -12.31 -19.35 19.05
CA ASN A 419 -11.41 -20.48 19.17
C ASN A 419 -10.82 -20.93 17.82
N ALA A 420 -9.60 -21.46 17.83
CA ALA A 420 -8.95 -22.02 16.64
C ALA A 420 -8.83 -21.04 15.45
N ASN A 421 -8.78 -19.73 15.70
CA ASN A 421 -8.58 -18.71 14.67
C ASN A 421 -7.09 -18.45 14.42
N THR A 422 -6.80 -17.95 13.23
CA THR A 422 -5.47 -17.47 12.84
C THR A 422 -5.50 -15.95 12.74
N TYR A 423 -4.71 -15.30 13.58
CA TYR A 423 -4.55 -13.85 13.61
C TYR A 423 -3.18 -13.49 13.06
N GLN A 424 -3.15 -12.69 12.00
CA GLN A 424 -1.95 -12.29 11.30
C GLN A 424 -1.86 -10.77 11.27
N GLU A 425 -0.70 -10.23 11.65
CA GLU A 425 -0.39 -8.80 11.49
C GLU A 425 -1.43 -7.90 12.19
N LEU A 426 -1.63 -8.09 13.49
CA LEU A 426 -2.52 -7.24 14.27
C LEU A 426 -1.75 -6.07 14.89
N TYR A 427 -2.30 -4.87 14.83
CA TYR A 427 -1.63 -3.64 15.26
C TYR A 427 -2.46 -2.89 16.32
N ALA A 428 -2.00 -2.94 17.58
CA ALA A 428 -2.55 -2.16 18.67
C ALA A 428 -1.80 -0.81 18.78
N LEU A 429 -2.36 0.25 18.18
CA LEU A 429 -1.71 1.56 18.09
C LEU A 429 -2.18 2.48 19.23
N HIS A 430 -1.25 3.09 19.95
CA HIS A 430 -1.55 4.06 21.00
C HIS A 430 -0.98 5.42 20.65
N THR A 431 -1.85 6.40 20.43
CA THR A 431 -1.43 7.78 20.16
C THR A 431 -1.82 8.76 21.25
N ASN A 432 -2.06 8.26 22.46
CA ASN A 432 -2.25 9.12 23.62
C ASN A 432 -0.90 9.67 24.06
N ALA A 433 -0.42 10.69 23.36
CA ALA A 433 0.64 11.56 23.82
C ALA A 433 0.21 12.21 25.15
N GLY A 434 0.48 11.54 26.28
CA GLY A 434 0.26 12.04 27.63
C GLY A 434 -0.85 11.38 28.46
N ALA A 435 -1.62 10.42 27.94
CA ALA A 435 -2.59 9.66 28.74
C ALA A 435 -2.04 8.27 29.10
N ALA A 436 -2.53 7.70 30.20
CA ALA A 436 -2.16 6.37 30.66
C ALA A 436 -2.34 5.32 29.53
N PRO A 437 -1.49 4.28 29.47
CA PRO A 437 -1.57 3.24 28.44
C PRO A 437 -2.92 2.52 28.51
N ALA A 438 -3.38 1.94 27.40
CA ALA A 438 -4.52 1.01 27.41
C ALA A 438 -4.38 -0.03 28.53
N SER A 439 -5.53 -0.45 29.06
CA SER A 439 -5.58 -1.63 29.93
C SER A 439 -5.01 -2.83 29.18
N HIS A 440 -5.38 -3.00 27.90
CA HIS A 440 -4.93 -4.14 27.09
C HIS A 440 -4.68 -3.74 25.63
N GLY A 441 -3.48 -4.03 25.11
CA GLY A 441 -3.27 -4.06 23.66
C GLY A 441 -4.01 -5.25 23.05
N PHE A 442 -3.89 -6.41 23.71
CA PHE A 442 -4.58 -7.64 23.35
C PHE A 442 -5.18 -8.28 24.59
N LYS A 443 -6.50 -8.51 24.60
CA LYS A 443 -7.18 -9.30 25.62
C LYS A 443 -7.57 -10.64 24.99
N ILE A 444 -7.07 -11.75 25.52
CA ILE A 444 -7.22 -13.08 24.95
C ILE A 444 -7.92 -13.99 25.96
N ASP A 445 -9.24 -14.03 25.88
CA ASP A 445 -10.06 -14.94 26.68
C ASP A 445 -10.41 -16.21 25.90
N SER A 446 -9.80 -16.41 24.74
CA SER A 446 -10.11 -17.48 23.81
C SER A 446 -9.07 -18.61 23.83
N ARG A 447 -9.28 -19.70 23.06
CA ARG A 447 -8.41 -20.89 23.09
C ARG A 447 -8.06 -21.48 21.72
N GLY A 448 -6.88 -22.09 21.63
CA GLY A 448 -6.43 -22.83 20.44
C GLY A 448 -6.06 -21.95 19.24
N ASN A 449 -5.89 -20.65 19.43
CA ASN A 449 -5.62 -19.71 18.34
C ASN A 449 -4.13 -19.67 17.97
N VAL A 450 -3.86 -19.28 16.74
CA VAL A 450 -2.50 -18.99 16.25
C VAL A 450 -2.40 -17.49 15.99
N PHE A 451 -1.39 -16.86 16.59
CA PHE A 451 -1.08 -15.45 16.40
C PHE A 451 0.30 -15.30 15.77
N THR A 452 0.38 -14.51 14.71
CA THR A 452 1.62 -14.22 13.99
C THR A 452 1.69 -12.72 13.70
N GLY A 453 2.76 -12.03 14.08
CA GLY A 453 2.93 -10.62 13.73
C GLY A 453 2.11 -9.66 14.61
N LEU A 454 2.01 -9.88 15.91
CA LEU A 454 1.31 -8.96 16.82
C LEU A 454 2.18 -7.74 17.12
N GLN A 455 1.68 -6.53 16.91
CA GLN A 455 2.42 -5.28 17.09
C GLN A 455 1.70 -4.34 18.05
N CYS A 456 2.44 -3.63 18.91
CA CYS A 456 1.89 -2.58 19.76
C CYS A 456 2.79 -1.33 19.81
N GLU A 457 2.22 -0.14 19.62
CA GLU A 457 2.94 1.13 19.78
C GLU A 457 2.83 1.65 21.23
N SER A 458 3.14 0.82 22.25
CA SER A 458 3.15 1.16 23.70
C SER A 458 3.46 -0.11 24.54
N ASN A 459 3.02 -0.18 25.81
CA ASN A 459 3.04 -1.41 26.61
C ASN A 459 2.30 -2.53 25.88
N PHE A 460 3.00 -3.64 25.66
CA PHE A 460 2.43 -4.83 25.06
C PHE A 460 1.72 -5.63 26.15
N ASN A 461 0.48 -5.22 26.45
CA ASN A 461 -0.35 -5.84 27.47
C ASN A 461 -1.22 -6.94 26.87
N ILE A 462 -0.89 -8.19 27.19
CA ILE A 462 -1.71 -9.39 26.97
C ILE A 462 -2.37 -9.81 28.29
N SER A 463 -3.70 -9.96 28.31
CA SER A 463 -4.42 -10.61 29.42
C SER A 463 -5.05 -11.92 28.96
N LEU A 464 -4.99 -12.95 29.81
CA LEU A 464 -5.40 -14.34 29.55
C LEU A 464 -6.41 -14.80 30.62
N GLU A 465 -7.66 -14.35 30.55
CA GLU A 465 -8.55 -14.40 31.72
C GLU A 465 -9.32 -15.73 31.91
N MET A 466 -8.97 -16.82 31.19
CA MET A 466 -9.66 -18.10 31.36
C MET A 466 -9.07 -19.01 32.44
N THR A 467 -9.92 -19.93 32.92
CA THR A 467 -9.64 -20.92 33.96
C THR A 467 -9.46 -22.37 33.47
N SER A 468 -9.56 -22.66 32.16
CA SER A 468 -9.49 -24.05 31.62
C SER A 468 -8.26 -24.31 30.74
N LEU A 469 -7.54 -25.40 31.03
CA LEU A 469 -6.21 -25.75 30.48
C LEU A 469 -6.22 -26.59 29.17
N SER A 470 -7.37 -26.78 28.52
CA SER A 470 -7.52 -27.85 27.51
C SER A 470 -6.95 -27.55 26.12
N TYR A 471 -6.70 -26.29 25.76
CA TYR A 471 -6.14 -25.91 24.45
C TYR A 471 -5.23 -24.69 24.59
N SER A 472 -4.04 -24.75 23.98
CA SER A 472 -3.03 -23.68 24.07
C SER A 472 -3.17 -22.69 22.92
N ASN A 473 -2.98 -21.40 23.22
CA ASN A 473 -2.78 -20.38 22.19
C ASN A 473 -1.29 -20.36 21.77
N THR A 474 -1.02 -20.23 20.47
CA THR A 474 0.34 -20.16 19.93
C THR A 474 0.63 -18.76 19.45
N LEU A 475 1.65 -18.10 20.00
CA LEU A 475 2.09 -16.77 19.60
C LEU A 475 3.47 -16.85 18.95
N SER A 476 3.62 -16.24 17.79
CA SER A 476 4.85 -16.11 17.04
C SER A 476 5.01 -14.68 16.53
N GLN A 477 6.25 -14.19 16.41
CA GLN A 477 6.58 -12.86 15.87
C GLN A 477 5.76 -11.72 16.52
N PHE A 478 6.16 -11.25 17.70
CA PHE A 478 5.54 -10.08 18.33
C PHE A 478 6.53 -8.92 18.39
N TRP A 479 6.02 -7.70 18.21
CA TRP A 479 6.78 -6.45 18.16
C TRP A 479 6.13 -5.42 19.07
N THR A 480 6.95 -4.57 19.68
CA THR A 480 6.48 -3.44 20.47
C THR A 480 7.42 -2.27 20.24
N GLU A 481 6.86 -1.07 20.03
CA GLU A 481 7.60 0.14 19.68
C GLU A 481 7.23 1.30 20.60
N GLY A 482 8.24 2.05 21.07
CA GLY A 482 8.08 3.39 21.64
C GLY A 482 9.12 3.77 22.70
N THR A 483 8.84 4.85 23.43
CA THR A 483 9.84 5.63 24.17
C THR A 483 9.73 5.42 25.69
N GLY A 484 10.68 4.71 26.29
CA GLY A 484 11.18 5.00 27.63
C GLY A 484 10.62 4.27 28.87
N ILE A 485 9.52 3.52 28.83
CA ILE A 485 9.00 2.73 29.99
C ILE A 485 8.02 1.63 29.53
N GLN A 486 8.44 0.82 28.55
CA GLN A 486 7.57 -0.22 27.98
C GLN A 486 7.82 -1.60 28.62
N GLU A 487 6.73 -2.32 28.90
CA GLU A 487 6.74 -3.69 29.43
C GLU A 487 5.88 -4.59 28.54
N VAL A 488 6.31 -5.84 28.36
CA VAL A 488 5.47 -6.91 27.83
C VAL A 488 4.81 -7.60 29.02
N ILE A 489 3.54 -7.34 29.25
CA ILE A 489 2.79 -7.91 30.37
C ILE A 489 1.94 -9.05 29.83
N ILE A 490 2.17 -10.27 30.30
CA ILE A 490 1.32 -11.43 30.03
C ILE A 490 0.64 -11.82 31.34
N GLY A 491 -0.60 -11.37 31.53
CA GLY A 491 -1.43 -11.68 32.70
C GLY A 491 -2.37 -12.86 32.47
N GLY A 492 -2.77 -13.59 33.51
CA GLY A 492 -3.87 -14.56 33.44
C GLY A 492 -3.56 -16.00 33.85
N SER A 493 -4.38 -16.99 33.44
CA SER A 493 -4.28 -18.41 33.85
C SER A 493 -4.39 -19.42 32.69
N GLN A 494 -3.80 -19.11 31.53
CA GLN A 494 -3.83 -19.98 30.34
C GLN A 494 -2.46 -20.53 29.92
N ASN A 495 -2.49 -21.58 29.09
CA ASN A 495 -1.30 -22.10 28.40
C ASN A 495 -0.99 -21.25 27.16
N ILE A 496 0.21 -20.68 27.09
CA ILE A 496 0.75 -20.01 25.89
C ILE A 496 1.97 -20.77 25.38
N VAL A 497 1.98 -21.02 24.06
CA VAL A 497 3.16 -21.45 23.33
C VAL A 497 3.80 -20.23 22.68
N LEU A 498 4.99 -19.83 23.14
CA LEU A 498 5.79 -18.83 22.45
C LEU A 498 6.72 -19.54 21.46
N ASN A 499 6.42 -19.43 20.16
CA ASN A 499 7.32 -19.90 19.11
C ASN A 499 8.23 -18.75 18.68
N SER A 500 9.40 -18.65 19.33
CA SER A 500 10.35 -17.55 19.16
C SER A 500 11.14 -17.67 17.85
N ILE A 501 10.54 -17.28 16.73
CA ILE A 501 11.24 -17.01 15.47
C ILE A 501 11.26 -15.48 15.16
N GLY A 502 10.74 -14.63 16.07
CA GLY A 502 10.78 -13.16 15.96
C GLY A 502 11.66 -12.51 17.03
N SER A 503 12.44 -11.50 16.64
CA SER A 503 13.27 -10.69 17.54
C SER A 503 12.41 -9.74 18.39
N VAL A 504 12.62 -9.72 19.71
CA VAL A 504 12.26 -8.56 20.55
C VAL A 504 13.31 -7.47 20.23
N GLY A 505 13.01 -6.61 19.27
CA GLY A 505 13.91 -5.53 18.84
C GLY A 505 13.51 -4.22 19.49
N PHE A 506 14.46 -3.54 20.12
CA PHE A 506 14.34 -2.15 20.55
C PHE A 506 15.39 -1.34 19.78
N ILE A 507 15.11 -0.06 19.54
CA ILE A 507 16.13 0.87 19.02
C ILE A 507 17.22 1.11 20.09
N ASN A 508 17.00 0.80 21.39
CA ASN A 508 17.92 1.09 22.51
C ASN A 508 17.78 0.20 23.79
N GLY A 509 17.73 -1.14 23.71
CA GLY A 509 17.82 -1.99 24.92
C GLY A 509 16.88 -3.21 25.02
N SER A 510 16.78 -3.82 26.20
CA SER A 510 15.95 -5.01 26.50
C SER A 510 14.61 -4.63 27.11
N ILE A 511 13.50 -5.27 26.72
CA ILE A 511 12.18 -5.09 27.34
C ILE A 511 11.95 -6.18 28.42
N PRO A 512 11.52 -5.85 29.64
CA PRO A 512 11.08 -6.84 30.61
C PRO A 512 9.78 -7.53 30.15
N MET A 513 9.76 -8.87 30.23
CA MET A 513 8.54 -9.68 30.09
C MET A 513 8.07 -10.12 31.49
N SER A 514 6.84 -9.79 31.86
CA SER A 514 6.24 -10.16 33.15
C SER A 514 5.08 -11.12 32.93
N VAL A 515 5.23 -12.36 33.41
CA VAL A 515 4.20 -13.40 33.33
C VAL A 515 3.54 -13.55 34.69
N LYS A 516 2.22 -13.27 34.79
CA LYS A 516 1.48 -13.41 36.05
C LYS A 516 1.28 -14.89 36.43
N PRO A 517 1.13 -15.22 37.73
CA PRO A 517 0.96 -16.59 38.21
C PRO A 517 -0.24 -17.30 37.57
N GLY A 518 -0.09 -18.58 37.21
CA GLY A 518 -1.15 -19.41 36.60
C GLY A 518 -0.98 -19.70 35.11
N ASN A 519 -0.02 -19.06 34.43
CA ASN A 519 0.29 -19.33 33.02
C ASN A 519 1.38 -20.39 32.87
N LEU A 520 1.15 -21.38 31.99
CA LEU A 520 2.18 -22.35 31.59
C LEU A 520 2.77 -21.93 30.25
N MET A 521 4.04 -21.53 30.25
CA MET A 521 4.80 -21.34 29.01
C MET A 521 5.23 -22.71 28.48
N ILE A 522 4.58 -23.17 27.41
CA ILE A 522 4.87 -24.46 26.79
C ILE A 522 5.73 -24.20 25.56
N ARG A 523 6.98 -24.69 25.51
CA ARG A 523 7.66 -24.85 24.21
C ARG A 523 7.03 -26.05 23.49
N PRO A 524 6.91 -26.06 22.15
CA PRO A 524 6.15 -27.07 21.43
C PRO A 524 6.58 -28.49 21.81
N HIS A 525 5.60 -29.39 21.89
CA HIS A 525 5.84 -30.81 22.05
C HIS A 525 6.68 -31.34 20.86
N PRO A 526 7.67 -32.23 21.09
CA PRO A 526 8.65 -32.63 20.07
C PRO A 526 8.10 -33.38 18.85
N SER A 527 6.79 -33.66 18.80
CA SER A 527 6.13 -34.25 17.61
C SER A 527 5.95 -33.26 16.45
N GLU A 528 6.11 -31.95 16.69
CA GLU A 528 5.90 -30.89 15.68
C GLU A 528 7.19 -30.12 15.33
N LEU A 529 8.33 -30.50 15.90
CA LEU A 529 9.63 -29.85 15.63
C LEU A 529 10.30 -30.52 14.44
N THR A 530 10.64 -29.74 13.40
CA THR A 530 11.42 -30.28 12.29
C THR A 530 12.88 -30.46 12.70
N LEU A 531 13.58 -31.40 12.05
CA LEU A 531 15.03 -31.62 12.25
C LEU A 531 15.86 -30.33 12.00
N ALA A 532 15.33 -29.37 11.24
CA ALA A 532 15.96 -28.08 10.97
C ALA A 532 15.81 -27.09 12.15
N ASP A 533 14.67 -27.09 12.84
CA ASP A 533 14.43 -26.27 14.04
C ASP A 533 15.30 -26.73 15.23
N PHE A 534 15.54 -28.05 15.30
CA PHE A 534 16.40 -28.68 16.30
C PHE A 534 17.89 -28.40 16.06
N ARG A 535 18.34 -28.34 14.80
CA ARG A 535 19.75 -28.08 14.44
C ARG A 535 20.19 -26.65 14.81
N ARG A 536 19.34 -25.63 14.66
CA ARG A 536 19.76 -24.22 14.93
C ARG A 536 19.83 -23.85 16.41
N SER A 537 19.02 -24.45 17.27
CA SER A 537 19.06 -24.22 18.72
C SER A 537 20.20 -24.99 19.41
N SER A 538 20.45 -26.22 18.97
CA SER A 538 21.59 -27.03 19.44
C SER A 538 22.94 -26.53 18.89
N GLU A 539 23.00 -25.99 17.68
CA GLU A 539 24.23 -25.38 17.13
C GLU A 539 24.68 -24.14 17.92
N ASN A 540 23.76 -23.32 18.46
CA ASN A 540 24.15 -22.18 19.31
C ASN A 540 24.56 -22.59 20.74
N LEU A 541 24.04 -23.71 21.25
CA LEU A 541 24.47 -24.30 22.52
C LEU A 541 25.88 -24.92 22.41
N ILE A 542 26.23 -25.45 21.23
CA ILE A 542 27.49 -26.17 20.99
C ILE A 542 28.57 -25.27 20.34
N ARG A 543 28.22 -24.20 19.61
CA ARG A 543 29.24 -23.21 19.16
C ARG A 543 29.88 -22.44 20.32
N ASN A 544 29.16 -22.26 21.43
CA ASN A 544 29.73 -21.76 22.70
C ASN A 544 30.50 -22.84 23.50
N ALA A 545 30.47 -24.11 23.10
CA ALA A 545 31.31 -25.16 23.67
C ALA A 545 32.74 -25.18 23.08
N SER A 546 33.10 -24.17 22.27
CA SER A 546 34.46 -24.01 21.72
C SER A 546 35.46 -23.41 22.71
N PHE A 547 35.07 -23.09 23.94
CA PHE A 547 36.00 -22.68 25.00
C PHE A 547 36.23 -23.79 26.03
N ARG A 548 37.50 -24.18 26.08
CA ARG A 548 38.15 -25.14 26.97
C ARG A 548 37.99 -24.74 28.45
N HIS A 549 37.25 -25.55 29.22
CA HIS A 549 37.26 -25.67 30.70
C HIS A 549 36.39 -24.74 31.57
N GLY A 550 35.14 -24.52 31.17
CA GLY A 550 34.07 -24.07 32.07
C GLY A 550 32.78 -23.82 31.29
N ILE A 551 31.63 -24.34 31.74
CA ILE A 551 30.35 -23.87 31.21
C ILE A 551 30.16 -22.45 31.77
N GLY A 552 30.52 -21.46 30.96
CA GLY A 552 30.41 -20.04 31.29
C GLY A 552 28.99 -19.66 31.70
N GLY A 553 28.90 -18.66 32.59
CA GLY A 553 27.66 -18.20 33.19
C GLY A 553 26.56 -17.94 32.16
N LEU A 554 25.44 -18.65 32.33
CA LEU A 554 24.18 -18.24 31.72
C LEU A 554 23.74 -16.94 32.40
N ASN A 555 23.68 -15.84 31.65
CA ASN A 555 23.00 -14.64 32.11
C ASN A 555 21.49 -14.91 31.99
N TRP A 556 20.86 -15.17 33.13
CA TRP A 556 19.42 -15.31 33.24
C TRP A 556 18.81 -13.93 33.07
N ASN A 557 18.28 -13.60 31.88
CA ASN A 557 17.29 -12.54 31.80
C ASN A 557 16.00 -13.07 32.46
N ILE A 558 15.97 -12.87 33.78
CA ILE A 558 14.84 -12.86 34.72
C ILE A 558 13.59 -13.57 34.18
N ILE A 559 13.44 -14.85 34.56
CA ILE A 559 12.15 -15.55 34.51
C ILE A 559 11.38 -15.20 35.78
N GLY A 560 10.19 -14.64 35.58
CA GLY A 560 9.09 -14.45 36.54
C GLY A 560 9.28 -14.92 37.97
N VAL A 561 9.60 -13.96 38.82
CA VAL A 561 9.28 -13.89 40.25
C VAL A 561 9.47 -12.43 40.61
N GLY A 562 8.55 -11.87 41.39
CA GLY A 562 8.39 -10.43 41.59
C GLY A 562 9.72 -9.68 41.61
N ALA A 563 9.77 -8.56 40.87
CA ALA A 563 10.89 -7.63 40.91
C ALA A 563 11.40 -7.53 42.36
N PRO A 564 12.72 -7.64 42.61
CA PRO A 564 13.21 -7.47 43.95
C PRO A 564 12.74 -6.10 44.41
N ALA A 565 11.87 -6.06 45.43
CA ALA A 565 11.85 -4.91 46.29
C ALA A 565 13.31 -4.69 46.69
N LEU A 566 13.84 -3.53 46.32
CA LEU A 566 15.15 -3.00 46.70
C LEU A 566 15.71 -3.71 47.95
N GLY A 567 16.51 -4.78 47.77
CA GLY A 567 16.91 -5.66 48.89
C GLY A 567 17.36 -7.10 48.58
N ALA A 568 17.17 -7.65 47.37
CA ALA A 568 17.73 -8.96 47.03
C ALA A 568 19.26 -8.90 46.88
N VAL A 569 19.98 -9.73 47.64
CA VAL A 569 21.44 -9.80 47.64
C VAL A 569 21.91 -10.56 46.41
N GLN A 570 22.80 -9.97 45.60
CA GLN A 570 23.41 -10.68 44.48
C GLN A 570 24.16 -11.92 44.97
N VAL A 571 23.91 -13.06 44.34
CA VAL A 571 24.59 -14.32 44.66
C VAL A 571 25.84 -14.39 43.80
N ASN A 572 27.00 -14.11 44.41
CA ASN A 572 28.30 -14.15 43.73
C ASN A 572 28.36 -13.29 42.45
N GLY A 573 27.67 -12.13 42.46
CA GLY A 573 27.59 -11.18 41.33
C GLY A 573 26.47 -11.46 40.31
N PHE A 574 25.69 -12.52 40.49
CA PHE A 574 24.55 -12.86 39.62
C PHE A 574 23.20 -12.58 40.29
N ASN A 575 22.21 -12.22 39.47
CA ASN A 575 20.83 -12.04 39.94
C ASN A 575 20.18 -13.42 40.18
N PRO A 576 19.73 -13.74 41.41
CA PRO A 576 19.09 -15.01 41.69
C PRO A 576 17.68 -15.10 41.11
N VAL A 577 17.25 -16.32 40.76
CA VAL A 577 15.85 -16.65 40.49
C VAL A 577 15.20 -17.01 41.83
N VAL A 578 14.23 -16.22 42.24
CA VAL A 578 13.36 -16.51 43.40
C VAL A 578 12.34 -17.62 43.01
N LEU A 579 12.03 -18.51 43.92
CA LEU A 579 10.97 -19.50 43.76
C LEU A 579 9.83 -19.11 44.68
N ALA A 580 8.59 -19.04 44.18
CA ALA A 580 7.44 -18.66 44.98
C ALA A 580 6.18 -19.46 44.62
N ASN A 581 5.41 -19.85 45.63
CA ASN A 581 4.04 -20.37 45.49
C ASN A 581 3.11 -19.71 46.51
N PRO A 582 2.27 -18.76 46.07
CA PRO A 582 1.39 -18.01 46.95
C PRO A 582 0.27 -18.85 47.59
N ALA A 583 -0.02 -20.06 47.07
CA ALA A 583 -1.01 -20.98 47.66
C ALA A 583 -0.42 -21.89 48.76
N GLY A 584 0.91 -21.84 48.98
CA GLY A 584 1.63 -22.75 49.88
C GLY A 584 1.73 -24.18 49.35
N GLY A 585 2.60 -24.99 49.96
CA GLY A 585 2.79 -26.41 49.61
C GLY A 585 4.07 -26.71 48.81
N THR A 586 3.98 -27.57 47.81
CA THR A 586 5.12 -28.03 47.00
C THR A 586 5.34 -27.12 45.79
N VAL A 587 6.60 -26.75 45.54
CA VAL A 587 7.05 -26.01 44.35
C VAL A 587 8.02 -26.87 43.59
N TYR A 588 7.88 -26.93 42.27
CA TYR A 588 8.90 -27.53 41.43
C TYR A 588 9.05 -26.79 40.12
N MET A 589 10.29 -26.69 39.65
CA MET A 589 10.63 -26.20 38.32
C MET A 589 11.35 -27.31 37.58
N ASP A 590 10.67 -27.89 36.61
CA ASP A 590 11.27 -28.72 35.60
C ASP A 590 11.97 -27.86 34.55
N HIS A 591 13.01 -28.40 33.92
CA HIS A 591 13.62 -27.83 32.72
C HIS A 591 14.33 -26.50 33.00
N VAL A 592 14.98 -26.41 34.16
CA VAL A 592 15.90 -25.32 34.51
C VAL A 592 17.10 -25.28 33.53
N MET A 593 17.32 -26.37 32.80
CA MET A 593 18.16 -26.45 31.60
C MET A 593 17.45 -27.24 30.48
N SER A 594 17.90 -27.08 29.24
CA SER A 594 17.50 -27.93 28.10
C SER A 594 17.74 -29.41 28.40
N TYR A 595 16.83 -30.27 27.95
CA TYR A 595 16.98 -31.73 28.07
C TYR A 595 18.21 -32.22 27.29
N ILE A 596 18.90 -33.19 27.87
CA ILE A 596 19.98 -33.92 27.17
C ILE A 596 19.36 -35.17 26.57
N ASP A 597 19.34 -35.24 25.24
CA ASP A 597 18.91 -36.43 24.50
C ASP A 597 20.06 -37.44 24.43
N LEU A 598 19.90 -38.56 25.13
CA LEU A 598 20.94 -39.58 25.24
C LEU A 598 21.06 -40.43 23.97
N ASP A 599 20.09 -40.37 23.05
CA ASP A 599 20.20 -41.04 21.75
C ASP A 599 21.11 -40.25 20.80
N LEU A 600 21.15 -38.93 20.95
CA LEU A 600 22.09 -38.06 20.23
C LEU A 600 23.49 -38.06 20.84
N TYR A 601 23.59 -38.37 22.14
CA TYR A 601 24.85 -38.41 22.88
C TYR A 601 25.04 -39.76 23.59
N PRO A 602 25.12 -40.87 22.83
CA PRO A 602 25.20 -42.21 23.41
C PRO A 602 26.48 -42.41 24.25
N TRP A 603 27.52 -41.61 24.01
CA TRP A 603 28.77 -41.63 24.79
C TRP A 603 28.62 -41.17 26.25
N LEU A 604 27.50 -40.51 26.59
CA LEU A 604 27.18 -40.11 27.97
C LEU A 604 26.65 -41.28 28.80
N ARG A 605 26.19 -42.36 28.18
CA ARG A 605 25.65 -43.54 28.86
C ARG A 605 26.74 -44.21 29.72
N GLY A 606 26.38 -44.58 30.95
CA GLY A 606 27.32 -45.11 31.95
C GLY A 606 28.25 -44.05 32.57
N LYS A 607 28.11 -42.76 32.25
CA LYS A 607 28.90 -41.67 32.87
C LYS A 607 28.15 -41.03 34.02
N HIS A 608 28.89 -40.41 34.93
CA HIS A 608 28.30 -39.60 35.99
C HIS A 608 28.16 -38.16 35.52
N LEU A 609 26.94 -37.63 35.60
CA LEU A 609 26.60 -36.28 35.27
C LEU A 609 26.26 -35.54 36.56
N THR A 610 27.02 -34.51 36.88
CA THR A 610 26.79 -33.68 38.07
C THR A 610 26.17 -32.37 37.67
N TRP A 611 25.10 -32.01 38.36
CA TRP A 611 24.51 -30.68 38.33
C TRP A 611 24.73 -30.00 39.68
N ALA A 612 25.23 -28.77 39.66
CA ALA A 612 25.42 -27.95 40.84
C ALA A 612 24.79 -26.57 40.66
N ALA A 613 24.32 -25.95 41.73
CA ALA A 613 23.81 -24.58 41.72
C ALA A 613 24.07 -23.90 43.07
N PHE A 614 24.16 -22.57 43.05
CA PHE A 614 24.18 -21.75 44.25
C PHE A 614 22.74 -21.45 44.66
N GLY A 615 22.43 -21.43 45.94
CA GLY A 615 21.08 -21.09 46.36
C GLY A 615 20.93 -20.96 47.86
N LYS A 616 19.74 -20.53 48.28
CA LYS A 616 19.33 -20.43 49.68
C LYS A 616 17.84 -20.75 49.76
N ALA A 617 17.45 -21.67 50.63
CA ALA A 617 16.05 -21.94 50.92
C ALA A 617 15.47 -20.87 51.86
N GLU A 618 14.15 -20.65 51.79
CA GLU A 618 13.47 -19.83 52.79
C GLU A 618 13.33 -20.61 54.11
N SER A 619 13.20 -19.91 55.24
CA SER A 619 13.05 -20.55 56.54
C SER A 619 11.84 -21.49 56.56
N GLY A 620 12.05 -22.74 57.00
CA GLY A 620 11.02 -23.79 57.00
C GLY A 620 10.84 -24.52 55.67
N VAL A 621 11.55 -24.12 54.60
CA VAL A 621 11.45 -24.75 53.27
C VAL A 621 12.56 -25.75 53.04
N ASN A 622 12.20 -26.94 52.56
CA ASN A 622 13.15 -27.94 52.08
C ASN A 622 13.28 -27.83 50.55
N MET A 623 14.31 -27.10 50.08
CA MET A 623 14.62 -26.89 48.67
C MET A 623 15.82 -27.75 48.24
N THR A 624 15.69 -28.49 47.13
CA THR A 624 16.71 -29.42 46.60
C THR A 624 16.81 -29.29 45.08
N ILE A 625 17.95 -29.71 44.52
CA ILE A 625 18.08 -29.97 43.08
C ILE A 625 18.04 -31.48 42.80
N ARG A 626 17.44 -31.87 41.68
CA ARG A 626 17.17 -33.27 41.30
C ARG A 626 17.52 -33.54 39.85
N ALA A 627 18.03 -34.74 39.59
CA ALA A 627 18.16 -35.29 38.25
C ALA A 627 17.04 -36.31 38.02
N ILE A 628 16.38 -36.18 36.88
CA ILE A 628 15.23 -37.00 36.47
C ILE A 628 15.55 -37.61 35.13
N VAL A 629 15.28 -38.90 35.02
CA VAL A 629 15.38 -39.63 33.77
C VAL A 629 13.98 -39.87 33.22
N ARG A 630 13.84 -39.77 31.89
CA ARG A 630 12.60 -40.08 31.18
C ARG A 630 12.83 -41.19 30.16
N ASN A 631 12.02 -42.24 30.23
CA ASN A 631 12.01 -43.31 29.22
C ASN A 631 11.20 -42.85 27.99
N ALA A 632 11.30 -43.57 26.88
CA ALA A 632 10.55 -43.28 25.65
C ALA A 632 9.01 -43.24 25.86
N GLY A 633 8.50 -43.91 26.91
CA GLY A 633 7.07 -43.89 27.30
C GLY A 633 6.66 -42.75 28.24
N GLY A 634 7.53 -41.78 28.55
CA GLY A 634 7.16 -40.54 29.26
C GLY A 634 7.09 -40.62 30.79
N SER A 635 7.41 -41.76 31.41
CA SER A 635 7.46 -41.87 32.88
C SER A 635 8.67 -41.13 33.45
N ASN A 636 8.45 -40.30 34.48
CA ASN A 636 9.52 -39.60 35.21
C ASN A 636 10.04 -40.49 36.33
N MET A 637 11.31 -40.93 36.26
CA MET A 637 11.98 -41.56 37.40
C MET A 637 12.98 -40.59 38.01
N GLN A 638 12.80 -40.31 39.30
CA GLN A 638 13.74 -39.50 40.07
C GLN A 638 14.99 -40.33 40.33
N TYR A 639 16.13 -39.86 39.81
CA TYR A 639 17.34 -40.66 39.74
C TYR A 639 18.40 -40.22 40.75
N ALA A 640 18.46 -38.91 41.03
CA ALA A 640 19.33 -38.38 42.08
C ALA A 640 18.75 -37.08 42.68
N THR A 641 19.19 -36.74 43.88
CA THR A 641 18.75 -35.54 44.61
C THR A 641 19.89 -35.02 45.46
N SER A 642 20.07 -33.70 45.50
CA SER A 642 21.04 -33.05 46.37
C SER A 642 20.58 -33.06 47.83
N SER A 643 21.51 -32.72 48.72
CA SER A 643 21.13 -32.19 50.02
C SER A 643 20.30 -30.90 49.87
N PRO A 644 19.47 -30.55 50.86
CA PRO A 644 18.73 -29.30 50.84
C PRO A 644 19.67 -28.09 50.87
N PHE A 645 19.29 -27.02 50.17
CA PHE A 645 19.97 -25.72 50.30
C PHE A 645 19.82 -25.16 51.72
N SER A 646 20.83 -24.44 52.18
CA SER A 646 20.83 -23.77 53.47
C SER A 646 19.65 -22.79 53.58
N GLN A 647 19.02 -22.75 54.76
CA GLN A 647 17.95 -21.77 55.05
C GLN A 647 18.50 -20.46 55.61
N THR A 648 19.79 -20.39 55.92
CA THR A 648 20.41 -19.28 56.65
C THR A 648 21.35 -18.45 55.79
N GLU A 649 22.08 -19.09 54.89
CA GLU A 649 23.08 -18.48 54.01
C GLU A 649 23.00 -19.06 52.59
N PHE A 650 23.68 -18.44 51.63
CA PHE A 650 23.81 -19.03 50.29
C PHE A 650 24.86 -20.13 50.31
N ASP A 651 24.49 -21.31 49.84
CA ASP A 651 25.37 -22.46 49.71
C ASP A 651 25.31 -23.05 48.29
N VAL A 652 26.21 -23.99 48.02
CA VAL A 652 26.22 -24.75 46.76
C VAL A 652 25.69 -26.13 47.05
N GLN A 653 24.65 -26.52 46.33
CA GLN A 653 24.18 -27.89 46.32
C GLN A 653 24.48 -28.55 44.99
N LYS A 654 24.83 -29.84 45.05
CA LYS A 654 25.09 -30.67 43.87
C LYS A 654 24.28 -31.96 43.91
N CYS A 655 23.89 -32.42 42.73
CA CYS A 655 23.20 -33.67 42.48
C CYS A 655 23.97 -34.43 41.41
N VAL A 656 24.39 -35.66 41.71
CA VAL A 656 25.15 -36.52 40.80
C VAL A 656 24.25 -37.67 40.34
N ALA A 657 24.11 -37.84 39.03
CA ALA A 657 23.33 -38.93 38.45
C ALA A 657 24.19 -39.79 37.52
N ALA A 658 24.17 -41.10 37.72
CA ALA A 658 24.74 -42.05 36.76
C ALA A 658 23.78 -42.19 35.57
N VAL A 659 24.23 -41.83 34.37
CA VAL A 659 23.40 -41.97 33.17
C VAL A 659 23.18 -43.46 32.89
N PRO A 660 21.92 -43.95 32.78
CA PRO A 660 21.65 -45.36 32.51
C PRO A 660 22.32 -45.85 31.24
N GLU A 661 22.93 -47.04 31.32
CA GLU A 661 23.60 -47.69 30.18
C GLU A 661 22.60 -48.13 29.12
N ASP A 662 21.43 -48.66 29.55
CA ASP A 662 20.39 -49.14 28.65
C ASP A 662 19.55 -47.95 28.09
N PRO A 663 19.46 -47.81 26.75
CA PRO A 663 18.55 -46.85 26.11
C PRO A 663 17.08 -47.00 26.48
N ALA A 664 16.62 -48.19 26.87
CA ALA A 664 15.26 -48.44 27.32
C ALA A 664 14.96 -47.77 28.68
N ASP A 665 15.98 -47.62 29.52
CA ASP A 665 15.88 -47.04 30.87
C ASP A 665 15.96 -45.52 30.88
N ALA A 666 16.50 -44.91 29.81
CA ALA A 666 16.69 -43.47 29.72
C ALA A 666 16.80 -42.99 28.27
N ARG A 667 15.86 -42.15 27.86
CA ARG A 667 15.98 -41.36 26.62
C ARG A 667 16.45 -39.93 26.90
N TYR A 668 15.91 -39.31 27.95
CA TYR A 668 16.22 -37.93 28.31
C TYR A 668 16.68 -37.80 29.76
N ILE A 669 17.61 -36.89 30.01
CA ILE A 669 17.93 -36.38 31.35
C ILE A 669 17.41 -34.96 31.51
N VAL A 670 16.77 -34.73 32.65
CA VAL A 670 16.16 -33.46 33.05
C VAL A 670 16.65 -33.06 34.44
N PHE A 671 16.95 -31.79 34.61
CA PHE A 671 17.30 -31.20 35.91
C PHE A 671 16.11 -30.39 36.47
N ARG A 672 15.79 -30.64 37.73
CA ARG A 672 14.62 -30.08 38.43
C ARG A 672 15.03 -29.43 39.75
N VAL A 673 14.52 -28.23 40.03
CA VAL A 673 14.50 -27.69 41.40
C VAL A 673 13.19 -28.11 42.06
N TRP A 674 13.26 -28.59 43.31
CA TRP A 674 12.12 -29.08 44.07
C TRP A 674 12.13 -28.51 45.48
N ALA A 675 11.05 -27.86 45.90
CA ALA A 675 10.88 -27.31 47.23
C ALA A 675 9.57 -27.78 47.89
N THR A 676 9.61 -28.06 49.18
CA THR A 676 8.45 -28.49 49.99
C THR A 676 8.41 -27.74 51.32
N GLY A 677 7.22 -27.62 51.91
CA GLY A 677 7.03 -26.89 53.17
C GLY A 677 6.94 -25.37 52.99
N VAL A 678 6.55 -24.89 51.80
CA VAL A 678 6.42 -23.46 51.53
C VAL A 678 5.26 -22.87 52.37
N PRO A 679 5.52 -21.87 53.23
CA PRO A 679 4.52 -21.33 54.15
C PRO A 679 3.29 -20.75 53.44
N THR A 680 2.12 -20.88 54.05
CA THR A 680 0.88 -20.20 53.64
C THR A 680 0.76 -18.84 54.33
N GLY A 681 0.55 -17.77 53.56
CA GLY A 681 0.39 -16.40 54.06
C GLY A 681 1.64 -15.53 53.86
N GLY A 682 1.71 -14.81 52.74
CA GLY A 682 2.84 -14.01 52.27
C GLY A 682 3.10 -14.26 50.77
N ALA A 683 4.19 -13.74 50.19
CA ALA A 683 4.56 -14.00 48.79
C ALA A 683 4.93 -15.48 48.49
N GLY A 684 4.83 -16.39 49.47
CA GLY A 684 5.01 -17.83 49.27
C GLY A 684 6.41 -18.23 48.83
N LYS A 685 7.45 -17.50 49.26
CA LYS A 685 8.83 -17.71 48.80
C LYS A 685 9.38 -19.06 49.31
N ALA A 686 9.87 -19.87 48.38
CA ALA A 686 10.52 -21.16 48.64
C ALA A 686 12.04 -21.04 48.79
N GLY A 687 12.65 -20.07 48.11
CA GLY A 687 14.10 -19.83 48.15
C GLY A 687 14.60 -19.08 46.92
N GLU A 688 15.92 -18.98 46.79
CA GLU A 688 16.65 -18.32 45.71
C GLU A 688 17.69 -19.28 45.13
N ILE A 689 17.86 -19.29 43.81
CA ILE A 689 18.84 -20.12 43.12
C ILE A 689 19.56 -19.34 42.00
N ALA A 690 20.85 -19.57 41.82
CA ALA A 690 21.70 -18.93 40.83
C ALA A 690 22.74 -19.90 40.25
N CYS A 691 23.25 -19.57 39.06
CA CYS A 691 24.39 -20.22 38.41
C CYS A 691 24.33 -21.76 38.37
N PRO A 692 23.30 -22.36 37.74
CA PRO A 692 23.29 -23.81 37.56
C PRO A 692 24.40 -24.22 36.56
N MET A 693 25.21 -25.20 36.94
CA MET A 693 26.34 -25.74 36.19
C MET A 693 26.20 -27.25 36.02
N VAL A 694 26.46 -27.77 34.82
CA VAL A 694 26.47 -29.22 34.56
C VAL A 694 27.87 -29.63 34.12
N PHE A 695 28.41 -30.71 34.68
CA PHE A 695 29.71 -31.23 34.28
C PHE A 695 29.75 -32.77 34.38
N LEU A 696 30.74 -33.36 33.70
CA LEU A 696 30.98 -34.79 33.68
C LEU A 696 31.95 -35.19 34.80
N GLY A 697 31.55 -36.16 35.62
CA GLY A 697 32.26 -36.60 36.82
C GLY A 697 31.48 -36.29 38.10
N GLU A 698 31.84 -36.96 39.21
CA GLU A 698 31.13 -36.86 40.51
C GLU A 698 31.47 -35.61 41.31
N ASP A 699 32.65 -35.04 41.07
CA ASP A 699 33.16 -33.84 41.69
C ASP A 699 34.05 -33.09 40.71
N LEU A 700 34.07 -31.76 40.79
CA LEU A 700 35.03 -30.93 40.08
C LEU A 700 36.47 -31.33 40.48
N ALA A 701 36.65 -31.78 41.74
CA ALA A 701 37.92 -32.24 42.28
C ALA A 701 38.33 -33.66 41.85
N THR A 702 37.40 -34.50 41.38
CA THR A 702 37.66 -35.90 40.98
C THR A 702 37.73 -36.08 39.46
N MET A 703 37.68 -34.99 38.70
CA MET A 703 37.90 -35.01 37.26
C MET A 703 39.33 -35.48 36.96
N ALA A 704 39.46 -36.72 36.48
CA ALA A 704 40.76 -37.25 36.06
C ALA A 704 41.34 -36.39 34.93
N PRO A 705 42.59 -35.90 35.04
CA PRO A 705 43.26 -35.21 33.95
C PRO A 705 43.33 -36.12 32.73
N ARG A 706 42.98 -35.59 31.55
CA ARG A 706 43.06 -36.35 30.30
C ARG A 706 44.54 -36.68 29.99
N PRO A 707 44.89 -37.91 29.57
CA PRO A 707 46.27 -38.28 29.23
C PRO A 707 46.86 -37.41 28.10
N LEU A 708 48.16 -37.12 28.22
CA LEU A 708 48.98 -36.19 27.42
C LEU A 708 49.11 -36.47 25.91
N THR A 709 48.41 -37.46 25.33
CA THR A 709 48.65 -37.90 23.95
C THR A 709 47.96 -37.07 22.86
N ASP A 710 47.05 -36.15 23.20
CA ASP A 710 46.21 -35.44 22.22
C ASP A 710 46.60 -33.97 21.95
N GLY A 711 47.88 -33.62 22.06
CA GLY A 711 48.41 -32.34 21.57
C GLY A 711 48.23 -31.16 22.54
N ALA A 712 49.29 -30.35 22.66
CA ALA A 712 49.48 -29.31 23.67
C ALA A 712 48.29 -28.34 23.86
N ASN A 713 48.07 -27.93 25.13
CA ASN A 713 47.26 -26.77 25.50
C ASN A 713 47.95 -25.48 25.04
N THR A 714 47.83 -25.13 23.77
CA THR A 714 48.34 -23.87 23.23
C THR A 714 47.30 -22.76 23.45
N LEU A 715 47.61 -21.79 24.31
CA LEU A 715 46.86 -20.54 24.48
C LEU A 715 47.32 -19.52 23.43
N TYR A 716 46.40 -18.93 22.66
CA TYR A 716 46.69 -17.87 21.67
C TYR A 716 46.29 -16.49 22.22
N GLY A 717 47.08 -15.45 21.91
CA GLY A 717 46.80 -14.04 22.28
C GLY A 717 47.53 -13.53 23.53
N THR A 718 47.34 -12.24 23.84
CA THR A 718 47.87 -11.61 25.07
C THR A 718 47.17 -12.19 26.29
N GLN A 719 47.94 -12.81 27.18
CA GLN A 719 47.44 -13.30 28.46
C GLN A 719 47.66 -12.22 29.52
N THR A 720 46.58 -11.73 30.14
CA THR A 720 46.64 -10.76 31.23
C THR A 720 46.32 -11.45 32.54
N VAL A 721 47.26 -11.43 33.49
CA VAL A 721 47.03 -11.92 34.86
C VAL A 721 46.59 -10.74 35.72
N GLN A 722 45.34 -10.74 36.17
CA GLN A 722 44.84 -9.71 37.10
C GLN A 722 45.39 -9.99 38.50
N GLY A 723 46.26 -9.10 38.98
CA GLY A 723 46.86 -9.18 40.31
C GLY A 723 48.17 -9.96 40.40
N GLY A 724 49.11 -9.78 39.46
CA GLY A 724 50.40 -10.50 39.42
C GLY A 724 51.40 -10.25 40.57
N GLY A 725 50.94 -9.83 41.76
CA GLY A 725 51.71 -9.70 42.99
C GLY A 725 51.82 -11.00 43.78
N TRP A 726 52.65 -11.00 44.83
CA TRP A 726 52.96 -12.19 45.63
C TRP A 726 51.74 -12.72 46.42
N ASP A 727 50.87 -11.83 46.88
CA ASP A 727 49.67 -12.12 47.67
C ASP A 727 48.39 -12.20 46.83
N GLN A 728 48.54 -12.21 45.51
CA GLN A 728 47.45 -12.21 44.54
C GLN A 728 47.68 -13.28 43.45
N ALA A 729 46.80 -13.35 42.45
CA ALA A 729 46.89 -14.35 41.39
C ALA A 729 48.14 -14.14 40.53
N HIS A 730 49.01 -15.13 40.48
CA HIS A 730 50.27 -15.08 39.75
C HIS A 730 50.54 -16.40 39.02
N LEU A 731 51.59 -16.45 38.20
CA LEU A 731 51.83 -17.59 37.33
C LEU A 731 52.49 -18.73 38.12
N VAL A 732 51.87 -19.91 38.13
CA VAL A 732 52.43 -21.11 38.77
C VAL A 732 52.79 -22.14 37.70
N LEU A 733 54.08 -22.47 37.58
CA LEU A 733 54.63 -23.41 36.60
C LEU A 733 55.32 -24.57 37.34
N GLY A 734 54.62 -25.70 37.48
CA GLY A 734 55.08 -26.79 38.34
C GLY A 734 55.06 -26.37 39.81
N SER A 735 56.15 -26.58 40.55
CA SER A 735 56.31 -26.08 41.93
C SER A 735 56.70 -24.61 42.00
N ASN A 736 56.98 -23.97 40.86
CA ASN A 736 57.51 -22.60 40.84
C ASN A 736 56.39 -21.57 40.72
N HIS A 737 56.37 -20.64 41.67
CA HIS A 737 55.55 -19.43 41.69
C HIS A 737 56.33 -18.28 41.06
N LEU A 738 55.74 -17.59 40.08
CA LEU A 738 56.30 -16.42 39.40
C LEU A 738 55.38 -15.22 39.58
N TRP A 739 55.89 -14.13 40.15
CA TRP A 739 55.16 -12.88 40.39
C TRP A 739 56.05 -11.66 40.13
N ILE A 740 55.44 -10.48 39.96
CA ILE A 740 56.17 -9.21 39.87
C ILE A 740 56.12 -8.56 41.25
N ASP A 741 57.29 -8.28 41.83
CA ASP A 741 57.37 -7.60 43.12
C ASP A 741 57.02 -6.10 43.01
N ALA A 742 56.85 -5.42 44.13
CA ALA A 742 56.52 -3.98 44.17
C ALA A 742 57.59 -3.08 43.52
N THR A 743 58.79 -3.60 43.25
CA THR A 743 59.86 -2.90 42.54
C THR A 743 59.85 -3.14 41.02
N GLY A 744 58.89 -3.93 40.53
CA GLY A 744 58.74 -4.28 39.11
C GLY A 744 59.62 -5.46 38.67
N LYS A 745 60.23 -6.20 39.60
CA LYS A 745 61.08 -7.35 39.26
C LYS A 745 60.28 -8.64 39.25
N LEU A 746 60.45 -9.43 38.19
CA LEU A 746 59.93 -10.79 38.14
C LEU A 746 60.72 -11.66 39.12
N ARG A 747 60.01 -12.36 40.02
CA ARG A 747 60.56 -13.29 41.00
C ARG A 747 60.11 -14.71 40.73
N ILE A 748 60.89 -15.67 41.19
CA ILE A 748 60.55 -17.10 41.19
C ILE A 748 60.83 -17.73 42.56
N LYS A 749 59.96 -18.64 43.00
CA LYS A 749 60.17 -19.47 44.20
C LYS A 749 59.51 -20.84 44.04
N ALA A 750 60.13 -21.89 44.56
CA ALA A 750 59.60 -23.26 44.50
C ALA A 750 58.45 -23.56 45.51
N SER A 751 58.02 -22.55 46.27
CA SER A 751 56.87 -22.61 47.18
C SER A 751 56.12 -21.29 47.13
N ALA A 752 54.89 -21.29 47.65
CA ALA A 752 54.07 -20.08 47.69
C ALA A 752 54.82 -18.95 48.41
N PRO A 753 54.85 -17.74 47.84
CA PRO A 753 55.54 -16.61 48.45
C PRO A 753 54.84 -16.17 49.74
N THR A 754 55.62 -15.88 50.77
CA THR A 754 55.15 -15.36 52.07
C THR A 754 55.43 -13.87 52.24
N SER A 755 56.11 -13.24 51.28
CA SER A 755 56.27 -11.79 51.18
C SER A 755 56.63 -11.39 49.74
N ASP A 756 56.54 -10.09 49.45
CA ASP A 756 56.83 -9.52 48.14
C ASP A 756 58.22 -9.87 47.59
N THR A 757 59.22 -10.02 48.48
CA THR A 757 60.61 -10.29 48.12
C THR A 757 61.08 -11.71 48.41
N ASP A 758 60.18 -12.63 48.74
CA ASP A 758 60.48 -13.97 49.23
C ASP A 758 61.07 -14.92 48.16
N GLY A 759 61.04 -14.52 46.89
CA GLY A 759 61.63 -15.27 45.77
C GLY A 759 62.93 -14.68 45.24
N THR A 760 63.67 -15.49 44.49
CA THR A 760 64.85 -15.05 43.75
C THR A 760 64.42 -14.27 42.52
N VAL A 761 65.09 -13.15 42.21
CA VAL A 761 64.85 -12.40 40.98
C VAL A 761 65.20 -13.26 39.78
N VAL A 762 64.30 -13.30 38.79
CA VAL A 762 64.52 -14.08 37.57
C VAL A 762 65.72 -13.52 36.80
N GLY A 763 66.71 -14.38 36.55
CA GLY A 763 68.03 -14.03 35.99
C GLY A 763 69.17 -14.02 37.02
N ALA A 764 68.87 -14.16 38.32
CA ALA A 764 69.85 -14.23 39.40
C ALA A 764 69.96 -15.61 40.06
N GLN A 765 69.31 -16.63 39.50
CA GLN A 765 69.44 -18.02 39.95
C GLN A 765 70.77 -18.59 39.44
N SER A 766 71.57 -19.19 40.32
CA SER A 766 72.82 -19.88 39.97
C SER A 766 72.58 -21.29 39.45
#